data_AF-A0A938PQC4-F1
#
_entry.id   AF-A0A938PQC4-F1
#
_cell.length_a   1.000
_cell.length_b   1.000
_cell.length_c   1.000
_cell.angle_alpha   90.00
_cell.angle_beta   90.00
_cell.angle_gamma   90.00
#
_symmetry.space_group_name_H-M   'P 1'
#
loop_
_entity.id
_entity.type
_entity.pdbx_description
1 polymer ?
#
loop_
_entity_poly.entity_id
_entity_poly.type
_entity_poly.pdbx_seq_one_letter_code
_entity_poly.pdbx_strand_id
1 'polypeptide(L)'
;MMDIEQDGAPIADDSGKQVMLPGENLPGLLHILPHDQRPLFPGQALPLVLDAAMWQPTLEAIRERGQDVVGLIGLRGTAEDGIDTHRLHTIGTVCRVHRVHRDGEVLHVLLEGLQRFKVRQWSRQEPPLLAAVQYFPDRTDAGATEQTAYAVAIINIIKELIPLNPLYGEELKLFLSRSSPNRPALLADFAASLTTASRETLQEILETLNLDSRLQKVVELLHRELKIAEAQKEIRDHVEKEIHSHQREKVLRQQLNYIQKELGLSKDDKTAQLEKFRERAATLRFSAAAQARFAEEMDKLAILEPGSPEWGVTRNWIDWLTSLPWGISTTDATDLEEARSILNAHHEGLDDVKDRILEFLALGVSRGNAAGSIVCLVGPPGVGKTSLGRAIAESLDRTFFRFSVGGMRDEAEIKGHRRTYIGAMPGKLLQALKDCGTANPVIMLDEVDKIGSSYQGDPASALLEVLDPEQNASFRDHYLDLDFDLSKVLFVCTANQLDTIPAPLLDRMEVIRLSGYLDAEKQLIARRHLWPKLLEKSGRSSREIRIDAAALREVIEHYAREAGVRQLEKHLARIQRKANVAILQGATLPVRVDQESIRDYLGPRGFEKERIESGVGIVTGLAWTAMGGATLPVEAIVVNRGNAGFRLTGQLGNVMQESANIALSRVRADAASFGINNEWFNDASIHLHVPAGATPKDGPSAGVTMATALISLATGKTVRTKLAMTGELTLSGQVYPVGGIREKLLAAKRQGIRTVILPADNARDVEEIPEFVRAGLEIHYARTLADVVARAFKR
;
A
#
# COMPACT_ATOMS: atom_id res chain seq x y z
N MET A 1 38.85 15.64 46.44
CA MET A 1 40.04 15.40 47.28
C MET A 1 39.93 13.99 47.84
N MET A 2 40.99 13.20 47.65
CA MET A 2 41.25 11.82 48.09
C MET A 2 40.70 10.65 47.26
N ASP A 3 41.67 10.03 46.57
CA ASP A 3 41.73 8.68 46.00
C ASP A 3 41.53 7.57 47.06
N ILE A 4 41.03 6.42 46.62
CA ILE A 4 41.53 5.10 47.06
C ILE A 4 41.50 4.15 45.85
N GLU A 5 42.68 3.83 45.33
CA GLU A 5 42.97 2.65 44.52
C GLU A 5 42.81 1.37 45.36
N GLN A 6 42.31 0.29 44.77
CA GLN A 6 42.71 -1.07 45.15
C GLN A 6 42.74 -1.97 43.91
N ASP A 7 43.96 -2.17 43.42
CA ASP A 7 44.36 -3.29 42.57
C ASP A 7 44.10 -4.61 43.30
N GLY A 8 43.42 -5.53 42.62
CA GLY A 8 43.23 -6.91 43.05
C GLY A 8 43.47 -7.85 41.89
N ALA A 9 44.73 -8.25 41.68
CA ALA A 9 45.07 -9.33 40.75
C ALA A 9 44.48 -10.66 41.26
N PRO A 10 43.84 -11.49 40.43
CA PRO A 10 43.37 -12.80 40.87
C PRO A 10 44.56 -13.76 41.04
N ILE A 11 44.71 -14.24 42.27
CA ILE A 11 45.64 -15.30 42.67
C ILE A 11 45.17 -16.62 42.04
N ALA A 12 46.06 -17.33 41.37
CA ALA A 12 45.82 -18.67 40.86
C ALA A 12 45.86 -19.70 42.00
N ASP A 13 44.85 -20.56 42.09
CA ASP A 13 44.87 -21.76 42.93
C ASP A 13 45.21 -23.00 42.08
N ASP A 14 46.00 -23.90 42.67
CA ASP A 14 46.83 -24.94 42.03
C ASP A 14 46.04 -26.19 41.60
N SER A 15 44.82 -25.99 41.08
CA SER A 15 43.92 -27.08 40.65
C SER A 15 43.37 -26.94 39.23
N GLY A 16 43.88 -25.99 38.43
CA GLY A 16 43.53 -25.87 37.01
C GLY A 16 42.05 -25.59 36.72
N LYS A 17 41.26 -25.22 37.73
CA LYS A 17 39.88 -24.76 37.57
C LYS A 17 39.85 -23.24 37.68
N GLN A 18 39.57 -22.59 36.56
CA GLN A 18 39.21 -21.17 36.55
C GLN A 18 38.02 -20.93 37.47
N VAL A 19 38.22 -20.11 38.49
CA VAL A 19 37.15 -19.57 39.32
C VAL A 19 36.39 -18.54 38.45
N MET A 20 35.23 -18.94 37.95
CA MET A 20 34.33 -18.06 37.18
C MET A 20 33.58 -17.10 38.12
N LEU A 21 33.44 -15.84 37.69
CA LEU A 21 32.75 -14.77 38.42
C LEU A 21 31.24 -15.09 38.58
N PRO A 22 30.57 -14.60 39.65
CA PRO A 22 29.16 -14.89 39.89
C PRO A 22 28.26 -14.17 38.87
N GLY A 23 27.67 -14.91 37.92
CA GLY A 23 26.77 -14.35 36.90
C GLY A 23 26.61 -15.18 35.61
N GLU A 24 27.41 -16.23 35.39
CA GLU A 24 27.52 -16.93 34.09
C GLU A 24 26.84 -18.32 34.02
N ASN A 25 25.81 -18.62 34.80
CA ASN A 25 25.07 -19.87 34.61
C ASN A 25 23.89 -19.67 33.64
N LEU A 26 24.16 -19.75 32.34
CA LEU A 26 23.12 -19.82 31.31
C LEU A 26 22.38 -21.18 31.39
N PRO A 27 21.03 -21.21 31.30
CA PRO A 27 20.26 -22.42 31.50
C PRO A 27 20.40 -23.39 30.33
N GLY A 28 20.48 -24.70 30.59
CA GLY A 28 20.54 -25.73 29.53
C GLY A 28 19.23 -25.90 28.75
N LEU A 29 18.10 -25.47 29.33
CA LEU A 29 16.78 -25.37 28.69
C LEU A 29 16.40 -23.91 28.54
N LEU A 30 16.12 -23.49 27.32
CA LEU A 30 15.87 -22.09 26.96
C LEU A 30 14.53 -21.96 26.24
N HIS A 31 13.72 -20.99 26.67
CA HIS A 31 12.51 -20.61 25.95
C HIS A 31 12.90 -19.87 24.67
N ILE A 32 12.24 -20.19 23.55
CA ILE A 32 12.60 -19.67 22.23
C ILE A 32 11.56 -18.68 21.73
N LEU A 33 12.02 -17.50 21.32
CA LEU A 33 11.25 -16.54 20.55
C LEU A 33 11.73 -16.57 19.08
N PRO A 34 10.84 -16.88 18.14
CA PRO A 34 11.13 -16.78 16.73
C PRO A 34 11.00 -15.32 16.27
N HIS A 35 11.81 -14.89 15.30
CA HIS A 35 11.65 -13.60 14.63
C HIS A 35 11.93 -13.73 13.13
N ASP A 36 11.31 -12.84 12.34
CA ASP A 36 11.53 -12.71 10.90
C ASP A 36 12.45 -11.53 10.53
N GLN A 37 12.88 -10.74 11.53
CA GLN A 37 13.82 -9.63 11.37
C GLN A 37 15.27 -10.09 11.12
N ARG A 38 16.20 -9.13 10.99
CA ARG A 38 17.65 -9.40 10.93
C ARG A 38 18.13 -10.10 12.21
N PRO A 39 19.09 -11.05 12.12
CA PRO A 39 19.58 -11.75 13.29
C PRO A 39 20.25 -10.79 14.28
N LEU A 40 19.97 -10.98 15.58
CA LEU A 40 20.62 -10.24 16.65
C LEU A 40 21.96 -10.87 17.00
N PHE A 41 23.05 -10.09 16.96
CA PHE A 41 24.37 -10.56 17.37
C PHE A 41 24.63 -10.33 18.87
N PRO A 42 25.55 -11.08 19.49
CA PRO A 42 26.03 -10.81 20.84
C PRO A 42 26.52 -9.36 21.03
N GLY A 43 26.24 -8.77 22.19
CA GLY A 43 26.62 -7.41 22.56
C GLY A 43 25.71 -6.29 22.03
N GLN A 44 24.60 -6.62 21.35
CA GLN A 44 23.67 -5.65 20.78
C GLN A 44 22.32 -5.64 21.50
N ALA A 45 21.67 -4.47 21.50
CA ALA A 45 20.30 -4.33 21.98
C ALA A 45 19.32 -4.24 20.80
N LEU A 46 18.18 -4.94 20.90
CA LEU A 46 17.11 -4.95 19.91
C LEU A 46 15.76 -4.66 20.58
N PRO A 47 15.08 -3.56 20.23
CA PRO A 47 13.67 -3.40 20.55
C PRO A 47 12.85 -4.29 19.60
N LEU A 48 12.09 -5.21 20.18
CA LEU A 48 11.22 -6.14 19.45
C LEU A 48 9.76 -5.86 19.80
N VAL A 49 8.90 -5.95 18.78
CA VAL A 49 7.45 -5.78 18.90
C VAL A 49 6.81 -7.13 18.61
N LEU A 50 6.06 -7.67 19.56
CA LEU A 50 5.49 -9.03 19.53
C LEU A 50 3.98 -9.00 19.74
N ASP A 51 3.27 -9.96 19.17
CA ASP A 51 1.85 -10.20 19.47
C ASP A 51 1.67 -10.66 20.92
N ALA A 52 0.79 -9.97 21.67
CA ALA A 52 0.56 -10.27 23.08
C ALA A 52 -0.14 -11.61 23.28
N ALA A 53 -1.12 -11.98 22.44
CA ALA A 53 -1.85 -13.22 22.59
C ALA A 53 -0.95 -14.46 22.40
N MET A 54 0.01 -14.37 21.49
CA MET A 54 0.91 -15.47 21.16
C MET A 54 2.13 -15.58 22.09
N TRP A 55 2.76 -14.46 22.45
CA TRP A 55 4.07 -14.47 23.09
C TRP A 55 4.09 -14.08 24.57
N GLN A 56 3.01 -13.50 25.09
CA GLN A 56 2.89 -13.22 26.53
C GLN A 56 3.10 -14.47 27.40
N PRO A 57 2.52 -15.65 27.08
CA PRO A 57 2.75 -16.86 27.89
C PRO A 57 4.22 -17.29 27.93
N THR A 58 4.98 -17.00 26.87
CA THR A 58 6.42 -17.32 26.80
C THR A 58 7.23 -16.42 27.72
N LEU A 59 6.95 -15.12 27.73
CA LEU A 59 7.63 -14.16 28.61
C LEU A 59 7.24 -14.35 30.09
N GLU A 60 5.99 -14.71 30.36
CA GLU A 60 5.53 -15.05 31.71
C GLU A 60 6.22 -16.31 32.24
N ALA A 61 6.31 -17.38 31.44
CA ALA A 61 7.00 -18.61 31.81
C ALA A 61 8.51 -18.41 32.09
N ILE A 62 9.14 -17.46 31.40
CA ILE A 62 10.53 -17.04 31.65
C ILE A 62 10.64 -16.35 33.01
N ARG A 63 9.74 -15.39 33.30
CA ARG A 63 9.70 -14.65 34.56
C ARG A 63 9.40 -15.56 35.77
N GLU A 64 8.48 -16.51 35.63
CA GLU A 64 8.12 -17.47 36.68
C GLU A 64 9.29 -18.38 37.10
N ARG A 65 10.20 -18.69 36.17
CA ARG A 65 11.40 -19.50 36.45
C ARG A 65 12.55 -18.68 37.02
N GLY A 66 12.39 -17.37 37.20
CA GLY A 66 13.47 -16.47 37.61
C GLY A 66 14.63 -16.43 36.61
N GLN A 67 14.35 -16.73 35.35
CA GLN A 67 15.33 -16.69 34.27
C GLN A 67 15.13 -15.38 33.51
N ASP A 68 16.08 -14.45 33.50
CA ASP A 68 15.94 -13.19 32.74
C ASP A 68 16.43 -13.33 31.29
N VAL A 69 16.46 -14.55 30.76
CA VAL A 69 17.06 -14.87 29.45
C VAL A 69 16.11 -15.64 28.53
N VAL A 70 16.19 -15.33 27.24
CA VAL A 70 15.39 -15.92 26.16
C VAL A 70 16.26 -16.23 24.95
N GLY A 71 15.96 -17.29 24.21
CA GLY A 71 16.64 -17.62 22.97
C GLY A 71 15.96 -16.98 21.79
N LEU A 72 16.65 -16.10 21.05
CA LEU A 72 16.13 -15.49 19.84
C LEU A 72 16.64 -16.27 18.62
N ILE A 73 15.72 -16.77 17.78
CA ILE A 73 16.06 -17.54 16.57
C ILE A 73 15.33 -16.99 15.34
N GLY A 74 16.04 -16.86 14.22
CA GLY A 74 15.45 -16.46 12.94
C GLY A 74 14.57 -17.55 12.30
N LEU A 75 13.46 -17.14 11.69
CA LEU A 75 12.60 -17.95 10.80
C LEU A 75 13.12 -18.06 9.37
N ARG A 76 13.05 -19.24 8.75
CA ARG A 76 13.23 -19.43 7.30
C ARG A 76 11.93 -19.03 6.59
N GLY A 77 11.88 -17.81 6.08
CA GLY A 77 10.69 -17.19 5.49
C GLY A 77 10.05 -16.11 6.38
N THR A 78 8.77 -15.79 6.14
CA THR A 78 7.99 -14.76 6.85
C THR A 78 7.14 -15.37 7.97
N ALA A 79 6.75 -14.54 8.94
CA ALA A 79 5.90 -14.97 10.06
C ALA A 79 4.46 -15.36 9.63
N GLU A 80 3.99 -14.87 8.47
CA GLU A 80 2.64 -15.12 7.92
C GLU A 80 2.40 -16.60 7.56
N ASP A 81 3.46 -17.34 7.25
CA ASP A 81 3.36 -18.74 6.84
C ASP A 81 3.28 -19.71 8.05
N GLY A 82 3.15 -19.20 9.28
CA GLY A 82 3.07 -19.96 10.52
C GLY A 82 4.44 -20.32 11.14
N ILE A 83 4.45 -20.46 12.47
CA ILE A 83 5.66 -20.78 13.25
C ILE A 83 5.76 -22.29 13.41
N ASP A 84 6.57 -22.92 12.56
CA ASP A 84 6.99 -24.31 12.69
C ASP A 84 8.47 -24.37 13.12
N THR A 85 8.78 -25.20 14.11
CA THR A 85 10.16 -25.44 14.58
C THR A 85 11.10 -25.93 13.47
N HIS A 86 10.60 -26.61 12.44
CA HIS A 86 11.40 -27.02 11.27
C HIS A 86 11.87 -25.86 10.40
N ARG A 87 11.21 -24.70 10.53
CA ARG A 87 11.55 -23.48 9.80
C ARG A 87 12.47 -22.59 10.60
N LEU A 88 12.81 -22.92 11.84
CA LEU A 88 13.75 -22.13 12.62
C LEU A 88 15.19 -22.47 12.26
N HIS A 89 16.05 -21.44 12.24
CA HIS A 89 17.49 -21.67 12.16
C HIS A 89 17.99 -22.45 13.37
N THR A 90 19.06 -23.23 13.19
CA THR A 90 19.60 -24.06 14.27
C THR A 90 20.45 -23.29 15.27
N ILE A 91 20.94 -22.10 14.89
CA ILE A 91 21.77 -21.24 15.73
C ILE A 91 21.05 -19.90 15.90
N GLY A 92 21.02 -19.42 17.13
CA GLY A 92 20.46 -18.13 17.52
C GLY A 92 21.29 -17.48 18.61
N THR A 93 20.75 -16.41 19.20
CA THR A 93 21.42 -15.63 20.24
C THR A 93 20.60 -15.67 21.51
N VAL A 94 21.22 -16.05 22.63
CA VAL A 94 20.59 -15.94 23.94
C VAL A 94 20.62 -14.47 24.34
N CYS A 95 19.47 -13.96 24.73
CA CYS A 95 19.23 -12.55 24.98
C CYS A 95 18.73 -12.34 26.40
N ARG A 96 19.22 -11.31 27.08
CA ARG A 96 18.66 -10.83 28.34
C ARG A 96 17.44 -9.95 28.06
N VAL A 97 16.36 -10.18 28.79
CA VAL A 97 15.14 -9.37 28.71
C VAL A 97 15.27 -8.20 29.68
N HIS A 98 15.38 -6.97 29.17
CA HIS A 98 15.54 -5.77 30.01
C HIS A 98 14.20 -5.15 30.43
N ARG A 99 13.29 -5.02 29.47
CA ARG A 99 11.96 -4.42 29.70
C ARG A 99 10.93 -5.11 28.82
N VAL A 100 9.75 -5.34 29.40
CA VAL A 100 8.54 -5.79 28.69
C VAL A 100 7.44 -4.81 29.03
N HIS A 101 6.88 -4.15 28.01
CA HIS A 101 5.74 -3.24 28.13
C HIS A 101 4.62 -3.73 27.23
N ARG A 102 3.39 -3.78 27.74
CA ARG A 102 2.20 -4.17 26.98
C ARG A 102 1.40 -2.93 26.61
N ASP A 103 1.11 -2.81 25.32
CA ASP A 103 0.23 -1.78 24.75
C ASP A 103 -0.88 -2.49 23.95
N GLY A 104 -2.05 -2.67 24.59
CA GLY A 104 -3.19 -3.38 24.00
C GLY A 104 -2.91 -4.83 23.63
N GLU A 105 -2.93 -5.11 22.31
CA GLU A 105 -2.65 -6.42 21.69
C GLU A 105 -1.16 -6.64 21.38
N VAL A 106 -0.30 -5.67 21.69
CA VAL A 106 1.12 -5.68 21.32
C VAL A 106 2.02 -5.62 22.55
N LEU A 107 3.16 -6.32 22.48
CA LEU A 107 4.24 -6.33 23.48
C LEU A 107 5.49 -5.67 22.92
N HIS A 108 5.99 -4.64 23.60
CA HIS A 108 7.29 -4.04 23.36
C HIS A 108 8.32 -4.66 24.30
N VAL A 109 9.33 -5.32 23.74
CA VAL A 109 10.38 -6.00 24.50
C VAL A 109 11.75 -5.46 24.11
N LEU A 110 12.57 -5.07 25.07
CA LEU A 110 13.97 -4.72 24.83
C LEU A 110 14.86 -5.91 25.19
N LEU A 111 15.54 -6.46 24.18
CA LEU A 111 16.44 -7.60 24.30
C LEU A 111 17.90 -7.18 24.18
N GLU A 112 18.80 -7.73 25.00
CA GLU A 112 20.26 -7.58 24.86
C GLU A 112 20.87 -8.94 24.51
N GLY A 113 21.50 -9.08 23.35
CA GLY A 113 22.18 -10.30 22.95
C GLY A 113 23.42 -10.58 23.81
N LEU A 114 23.50 -11.77 24.39
CA LEU A 114 24.62 -12.18 25.24
C LEU A 114 25.60 -13.08 24.51
N GLN A 115 25.10 -14.16 23.90
CA GLN A 115 25.96 -15.21 23.35
C GLN A 115 25.22 -16.07 22.32
N ARG A 116 25.97 -16.74 21.42
CA ARG A 116 25.41 -17.73 20.49
C ARG A 116 25.04 -19.02 21.20
N PHE A 117 23.95 -19.64 20.74
CA PHE A 117 23.61 -21.00 21.12
C PHE A 117 23.16 -21.80 19.90
N LYS A 118 23.28 -23.13 19.99
CA LYS A 118 22.74 -24.08 19.01
C LYS A 118 21.65 -24.92 19.67
N VAL A 119 20.51 -25.05 19.00
CA VAL A 119 19.44 -25.96 19.41
C VAL A 119 19.92 -27.40 19.25
N ARG A 120 19.89 -28.17 20.33
CA ARG A 120 20.22 -29.61 20.33
C ARG A 120 18.96 -30.45 20.17
N GLN A 121 17.91 -30.12 20.92
CA GLN A 121 16.66 -30.87 20.92
C GLN A 121 15.51 -29.95 21.35
N TRP A 122 14.35 -30.08 20.71
CA TRP A 122 13.12 -29.41 21.15
C TRP A 122 12.45 -30.23 22.26
N SER A 123 12.27 -29.62 23.44
CA SER A 123 11.48 -30.19 24.54
C SER A 123 9.99 -29.90 24.39
N ARG A 124 9.65 -28.76 23.77
CA ARG A 124 8.28 -28.39 23.40
C ARG A 124 8.29 -27.63 22.07
N GLN A 125 7.47 -28.06 21.12
CA GLN A 125 7.39 -27.50 19.76
C GLN A 125 6.18 -26.57 19.55
N GLU A 126 5.34 -26.38 20.57
CA GLU A 126 4.22 -25.42 20.58
C GLU A 126 4.49 -24.30 21.59
N PRO A 127 4.05 -23.06 21.35
CA PRO A 127 4.19 -21.96 22.29
C PRO A 127 3.65 -22.31 23.69
N PRO A 128 4.38 -21.96 24.77
CA PRO A 128 5.75 -21.45 24.80
C PRO A 128 6.79 -22.49 24.34
N LEU A 129 7.56 -22.14 23.30
CA LEU A 129 8.59 -23.01 22.74
C LEU A 129 9.73 -23.22 23.73
N LEU A 130 10.21 -24.46 23.86
CA LEU A 130 11.27 -24.82 24.80
C LEU A 130 12.28 -25.77 24.14
N ALA A 131 13.56 -25.42 24.19
CA ALA A 131 14.64 -26.20 23.59
C ALA A 131 15.80 -26.43 24.55
N ALA A 132 16.40 -27.61 24.47
CA ALA A 132 17.72 -27.88 25.03
C ALA A 132 18.79 -27.29 24.12
N VAL A 133 19.68 -26.48 24.67
CA VAL A 133 20.63 -25.66 23.91
C VAL A 133 22.07 -25.92 24.32
N GLN A 134 23.00 -25.68 23.40
CA GLN A 134 24.43 -25.67 23.66
C GLN A 134 24.99 -24.26 23.41
N TYR A 135 25.72 -23.73 24.38
CA TYR A 135 26.41 -22.45 24.28
C TYR A 135 27.85 -22.62 23.76
N PHE A 136 28.37 -21.58 23.12
CA PHE A 136 29.73 -21.53 22.59
C PHE A 136 30.48 -20.35 23.22
N PRO A 137 31.18 -20.54 24.35
CA PRO A 137 31.93 -19.44 24.96
C PRO A 137 33.04 -19.00 24.02
N ASP A 138 33.18 -17.69 23.82
CA ASP A 138 34.27 -17.14 23.03
C ASP A 138 35.58 -17.47 23.74
N ARG A 139 36.34 -18.42 23.20
CA ARG A 139 37.70 -18.69 23.67
C ARG A 139 38.58 -17.56 23.14
N THR A 140 38.95 -16.63 24.02
CA THR A 140 40.06 -15.72 23.75
C THR A 140 41.36 -16.49 23.93
N ASP A 141 41.84 -17.13 22.87
CA ASP A 141 43.23 -17.58 22.84
C ASP A 141 44.10 -16.31 22.76
N ALA A 142 44.58 -15.85 23.92
CA ALA A 142 45.47 -14.72 24.02
C ALA A 142 46.77 -15.05 23.26
N GLY A 143 46.90 -14.56 22.02
CA GLY A 143 48.17 -14.65 21.27
C GLY A 143 48.09 -14.97 19.78
N ALA A 144 46.91 -15.14 19.16
CA ALA A 144 46.85 -15.35 17.71
C ALA A 144 47.11 -14.04 16.93
N THR A 145 48.33 -13.84 16.46
CA THR A 145 48.80 -12.66 15.70
C THR A 145 47.89 -12.33 14.50
N GLU A 146 47.28 -13.34 13.90
CA GLU A 146 46.42 -13.23 12.72
C GLU A 146 45.02 -12.66 13.04
N GLN A 147 44.39 -13.07 14.15
CA GLN A 147 43.09 -12.54 14.58
C GLN A 147 43.17 -11.06 14.94
N THR A 148 44.27 -10.65 15.57
CA THR A 148 44.55 -9.25 15.86
C THR A 148 44.72 -8.44 14.57
N ALA A 149 45.33 -9.00 13.53
CA ALA A 149 45.47 -8.35 12.22
C ALA A 149 44.10 -8.11 11.55
N TYR A 150 43.22 -9.11 11.55
CA TYR A 150 41.85 -8.94 11.06
C TYR A 150 41.05 -7.92 11.89
N ALA A 151 41.21 -7.91 13.22
CA ALA A 151 40.57 -6.92 14.08
C ALA A 151 41.01 -5.49 13.74
N VAL A 152 42.31 -5.28 13.50
CA VAL A 152 42.84 -3.99 13.05
C VAL A 152 42.29 -3.61 11.67
N ALA A 153 42.20 -4.56 10.74
CA ALA A 153 41.61 -4.31 9.42
C ALA A 153 40.14 -3.88 9.51
N ILE A 154 39.33 -4.58 10.32
CA ILE A 154 37.93 -4.22 10.59
C ILE A 154 37.83 -2.80 11.15
N ILE A 155 38.64 -2.46 12.16
CA ILE A 155 38.65 -1.11 12.76
C ILE A 155 38.97 -0.04 11.71
N ASN A 156 39.94 -0.30 10.84
CA ASN A 156 40.32 0.66 9.80
C ASN A 156 39.21 0.85 8.76
N ILE A 157 38.57 -0.23 8.30
CA ILE A 157 37.44 -0.13 7.36
C ILE A 157 36.26 0.62 8.00
N ILE A 158 35.95 0.37 9.28
CA ILE A 158 34.90 1.12 9.99
C ILE A 158 35.27 2.61 10.11
N LYS A 159 36.54 2.94 10.39
CA LYS A 159 37.02 4.34 10.42
C LYS A 159 36.88 5.04 9.06
N GLU A 160 37.05 4.32 7.97
CA GLU A 160 36.82 4.84 6.60
C GLU A 160 35.33 5.00 6.28
N LEU A 161 34.46 4.15 6.84
CA LEU A 161 33.01 4.26 6.69
C LEU A 161 32.38 5.44 7.45
N ILE A 162 32.90 5.78 8.64
CA ILE A 162 32.34 6.84 9.51
C ILE A 162 32.20 8.21 8.79
N PRO A 163 33.20 8.73 8.06
CA PRO A 163 33.07 9.99 7.32
C PRO A 163 32.08 9.93 6.15
N LEU A 164 31.80 8.74 5.62
CA LEU A 164 31.02 8.55 4.39
C LEU A 164 29.51 8.50 4.63
N ASN A 165 29.07 8.26 5.87
CA ASN A 165 27.66 8.18 6.23
C ASN A 165 27.39 8.78 7.64
N PRO A 166 26.70 9.94 7.73
CA PRO A 166 26.43 10.65 8.99
C PRO A 166 25.59 9.87 10.01
N LEU A 167 24.92 8.79 9.60
CA LEU A 167 24.11 7.93 10.49
C LEU A 167 24.97 7.16 11.52
N TYR A 168 26.30 7.09 11.31
CA TYR A 168 27.26 6.39 12.16
C TYR A 168 27.85 7.28 13.28
N GLY A 169 26.99 7.97 14.05
CA GLY A 169 27.31 9.07 14.97
C GLY A 169 28.26 8.80 16.16
N GLU A 170 28.09 9.54 17.26
CA GLU A 170 28.98 9.50 18.43
C GLU A 170 29.03 8.14 19.15
N GLU A 171 27.96 7.34 19.09
CA GLU A 171 27.87 6.02 19.70
C GLU A 171 28.88 5.01 19.10
N LEU A 172 29.15 5.11 17.80
CA LEU A 172 30.14 4.29 17.09
C LEU A 172 31.56 4.71 17.42
N LYS A 173 31.82 6.01 17.59
CA LYS A 173 33.10 6.51 18.09
C LYS A 173 33.35 6.06 19.53
N LEU A 174 32.31 6.09 20.37
CA LEU A 174 32.37 5.62 21.75
C LEU A 174 32.62 4.11 21.82
N PHE A 175 31.95 3.31 21.00
CA PHE A 175 32.18 1.86 20.90
C PHE A 175 33.61 1.56 20.44
N LEU A 176 34.10 2.20 19.37
CA LEU A 176 35.48 2.02 18.90
C LEU A 176 36.53 2.50 19.92
N SER A 177 36.24 3.55 20.69
CA SER A 177 37.15 4.02 21.76
C SER A 177 37.23 3.06 22.95
N ARG A 178 36.19 2.25 23.17
CA ARG A 178 36.10 1.25 24.25
C ARG A 178 36.46 -0.16 23.78
N SER A 179 36.51 -0.39 22.47
CA SER A 179 36.81 -1.68 21.86
C SER A 179 38.32 -1.83 21.65
N SER A 180 38.96 -2.58 22.53
CA SER A 180 40.35 -2.99 22.34
C SER A 180 40.43 -4.09 21.26
N PRO A 181 41.49 -4.11 20.41
CA PRO A 181 41.76 -5.21 19.46
C PRO A 181 41.81 -6.61 20.10
N ASN A 182 41.88 -6.66 21.43
CA ASN A 182 41.94 -7.87 22.25
C ASN A 182 40.60 -8.63 22.36
N ARG A 183 39.50 -8.14 21.75
CA ARG A 183 38.22 -8.86 21.66
C ARG A 183 37.70 -8.97 20.22
N PRO A 184 38.42 -9.72 19.35
CA PRO A 184 38.08 -9.86 17.93
C PRO A 184 36.68 -10.44 17.67
N ALA A 185 36.18 -11.31 18.56
CA ALA A 185 34.87 -11.94 18.44
C ALA A 185 33.71 -10.93 18.48
N LEU A 186 33.68 -10.05 19.48
CA LEU A 186 32.67 -9.00 19.63
C LEU A 186 32.79 -7.95 18.52
N LEU A 187 34.02 -7.63 18.11
CA LEU A 187 34.26 -6.69 17.03
C LEU A 187 33.70 -7.20 15.69
N ALA A 188 33.89 -8.49 15.37
CA ALA A 188 33.33 -9.10 14.17
C ALA A 188 31.80 -9.04 14.15
N ASP A 189 31.18 -9.30 15.31
CA ASP A 189 29.74 -9.34 15.49
C ASP A 189 29.10 -7.95 15.37
N PHE A 190 29.75 -6.96 15.97
CA PHE A 190 29.39 -5.56 15.83
C PHE A 190 29.55 -5.09 14.39
N ALA A 191 30.70 -5.36 13.77
CA ALA A 191 30.98 -5.01 12.38
C ALA A 191 29.95 -5.58 11.40
N ALA A 192 29.55 -6.85 11.58
CA ALA A 192 28.50 -7.46 10.76
C ALA A 192 27.17 -6.68 10.83
N SER A 193 26.77 -6.24 12.02
CA SER A 193 25.51 -5.50 12.22
C SER A 193 25.46 -4.11 11.60
N LEU A 194 26.63 -3.50 11.34
CA LEU A 194 26.73 -2.18 10.70
C LEU A 194 26.48 -2.24 9.19
N THR A 195 26.51 -3.44 8.60
CA THR A 195 26.36 -3.62 7.16
C THR A 195 24.89 -3.65 6.73
N THR A 196 24.64 -3.32 5.46
CA THR A 196 23.32 -3.39 4.83
C THR A 196 23.01 -4.78 4.26
N ALA A 197 23.83 -5.79 4.58
CA ALA A 197 23.70 -7.16 4.08
C ALA A 197 22.33 -7.81 4.33
N SER A 198 21.99 -8.79 3.48
CA SER A 198 20.74 -9.54 3.57
C SER A 198 20.66 -10.34 4.87
N ARG A 199 19.43 -10.68 5.27
CA ARG A 199 19.16 -11.46 6.48
C ARG A 199 19.85 -12.82 6.43
N GLU A 200 19.82 -13.46 5.27
CA GLU A 200 20.42 -14.77 5.01
C GLU A 200 21.95 -14.70 5.16
N THR A 201 22.57 -13.68 4.57
CA THR A 201 24.01 -13.46 4.70
C THR A 201 24.44 -13.19 6.15
N LEU A 202 23.69 -12.36 6.89
CA LEU A 202 23.98 -12.11 8.31
C LEU A 202 23.78 -13.37 9.16
N GLN A 203 22.78 -14.19 8.83
CA GLN A 203 22.54 -15.47 9.50
C GLN A 203 23.69 -16.46 9.26
N GLU A 204 24.27 -16.50 8.06
CA GLU A 204 25.48 -17.29 7.78
C GLU A 204 26.68 -16.87 8.65
N ILE A 205 26.83 -15.58 8.95
CA ILE A 205 27.87 -15.07 9.86
C ILE A 205 27.58 -15.53 11.30
N LEU A 206 26.32 -15.42 11.74
CA LEU A 206 25.90 -15.87 13.06
C LEU A 206 26.16 -17.37 13.25
N GLU A 207 25.94 -18.17 12.19
CA GLU A 207 26.18 -19.61 12.14
C GLU A 207 27.68 -19.99 12.03
N THR A 208 28.56 -19.04 11.68
CA THR A 208 30.00 -19.28 11.58
C THR A 208 30.66 -19.21 12.95
N LEU A 209 30.81 -20.38 13.59
CA LEU A 209 31.37 -20.51 14.95
C LEU A 209 32.89 -20.36 15.01
N ASN A 210 33.62 -20.70 13.94
CA ASN A 210 35.07 -20.50 13.86
C ASN A 210 35.38 -19.01 13.69
N LEU A 211 36.17 -18.46 14.61
CA LEU A 211 36.44 -17.02 14.66
C LEU A 211 37.22 -16.51 13.43
N ASP A 212 38.23 -17.25 12.96
CA ASP A 212 39.06 -16.83 11.82
C ASP A 212 38.21 -16.72 10.54
N SER A 213 37.40 -17.75 10.29
CA SER A 213 36.45 -17.79 9.17
C SER A 213 35.41 -16.66 9.29
N ARG A 214 34.97 -16.36 10.51
CA ARG A 214 34.00 -15.27 10.76
C ARG A 214 34.62 -13.91 10.47
N LEU A 215 35.83 -13.65 10.96
CA LEU A 215 36.57 -12.41 10.73
C LEU A 215 36.79 -12.16 9.22
N GLN A 216 37.19 -13.19 8.47
CA GLN A 216 37.36 -13.09 7.01
C GLN A 216 36.05 -12.70 6.30
N LYS A 217 34.94 -13.39 6.61
CA LYS A 217 33.62 -13.08 6.03
C LYS A 217 33.17 -11.66 6.36
N VAL A 218 33.39 -11.21 7.59
CA VAL A 218 33.02 -9.86 8.03
C VAL A 218 33.85 -8.79 7.34
N VAL A 219 35.16 -8.99 7.16
CA VAL A 219 36.01 -8.09 6.38
C VAL A 219 35.53 -7.98 4.93
N GLU A 220 35.16 -9.10 4.30
CA GLU A 220 34.61 -9.08 2.94
C GLU A 220 33.31 -8.27 2.87
N LEU A 221 32.41 -8.44 3.83
CA LEU A 221 31.15 -7.70 3.89
C LEU A 221 31.37 -6.21 4.12
N LEU A 222 32.27 -5.83 5.02
CA LEU A 222 32.63 -4.43 5.25
C LEU A 222 33.24 -3.79 4.01
N HIS A 223 34.06 -4.51 3.23
CA HIS A 223 34.58 -3.98 1.97
C HIS A 223 33.49 -3.77 0.91
N ARG A 224 32.48 -4.63 0.86
CA ARG A 224 31.30 -4.41 -0.01
C ARG A 224 30.53 -3.18 0.45
N GLU A 225 30.32 -3.03 1.76
CA GLU A 225 29.65 -1.87 2.34
C GLU A 225 30.40 -0.57 2.03
N LEU A 226 31.73 -0.58 2.17
CA LEU A 226 32.59 0.56 1.83
C LEU A 226 32.44 0.97 0.37
N LYS A 227 32.47 0.02 -0.57
CA LYS A 227 32.26 0.32 -2.00
C LYS A 227 30.89 0.93 -2.29
N ILE A 228 29.85 0.46 -1.60
CA ILE A 228 28.50 1.03 -1.73
C ILE A 228 28.49 2.47 -1.20
N ALA A 229 29.07 2.71 -0.02
CA ALA A 229 29.16 4.03 0.58
C ALA A 229 30.00 5.00 -0.27
N GLU A 230 31.10 4.54 -0.87
CA GLU A 230 31.92 5.29 -1.82
C GLU A 230 31.15 5.63 -3.09
N ALA A 231 30.46 4.67 -3.71
CA ALA A 231 29.64 4.93 -4.90
C ALA A 231 28.50 5.92 -4.60
N GLN A 232 27.85 5.80 -3.43
CA GLN A 232 26.85 6.77 -2.98
C GLN A 232 27.47 8.15 -2.75
N LYS A 233 28.68 8.22 -2.19
CA LYS A 233 29.42 9.47 -2.07
C LYS A 233 29.80 10.03 -3.43
N GLU A 234 30.28 9.24 -4.38
CA GLU A 234 30.58 9.71 -5.73
C GLU A 234 29.35 10.26 -6.43
N ILE A 235 28.18 9.61 -6.27
CA ILE A 235 26.90 10.14 -6.77
C ILE A 235 26.58 11.46 -6.09
N ARG A 236 26.70 11.54 -4.75
CA ARG A 236 26.49 12.80 -4.01
C ARG A 236 27.47 13.89 -4.42
N ASP A 237 28.75 13.58 -4.59
CA ASP A 237 29.82 14.47 -5.02
C ASP A 237 29.62 14.88 -6.49
N HIS A 238 29.04 14.01 -7.33
CA HIS A 238 28.73 14.33 -8.74
C HIS A 238 27.51 15.25 -8.83
N VAL A 239 26.46 14.97 -8.06
CA VAL A 239 25.31 15.86 -7.87
C VAL A 239 25.76 17.18 -7.22
N GLU A 240 26.64 17.13 -6.23
CA GLU A 240 27.24 18.31 -5.62
C GLU A 240 28.14 19.05 -6.60
N LYS A 241 28.87 18.39 -7.51
CA LYS A 241 29.66 19.02 -8.58
C LYS A 241 28.76 19.67 -9.63
N GLU A 242 27.63 19.08 -9.99
CA GLU A 242 26.61 19.75 -10.80
C GLU A 242 26.03 20.96 -10.06
N ILE A 243 25.73 20.82 -8.77
CA ILE A 243 25.34 21.94 -7.90
C ILE A 243 26.48 22.95 -7.75
N HIS A 244 27.75 22.51 -7.75
CA HIS A 244 28.93 23.36 -7.62
C HIS A 244 29.24 24.08 -8.93
N SER A 245 28.80 23.56 -10.08
CA SER A 245 28.79 24.30 -11.35
C SER A 245 27.78 25.45 -11.28
N HIS A 246 26.60 25.21 -10.68
CA HIS A 246 25.62 26.24 -10.33
C HIS A 246 26.11 27.16 -9.19
N GLN A 247 26.89 26.67 -8.22
CA GLN A 247 27.53 27.51 -7.21
C GLN A 247 28.72 28.28 -7.77
N ARG A 248 29.44 27.78 -8.78
CA ARG A 248 30.49 28.52 -9.48
C ARG A 248 29.87 29.66 -10.25
N GLU A 249 28.68 29.48 -10.82
CA GLU A 249 27.87 30.60 -11.31
C GLU A 249 27.45 31.55 -10.18
N LYS A 250 27.04 31.07 -9.00
CA LYS A 250 26.78 31.94 -7.84
C LYS A 250 28.02 32.64 -7.27
N VAL A 251 29.19 32.01 -7.30
CA VAL A 251 30.48 32.55 -6.85
C VAL A 251 31.00 33.53 -7.89
N LEU A 252 30.83 33.25 -9.18
CA LEU A 252 31.09 34.21 -10.26
C LEU A 252 30.12 35.38 -10.20
N ARG A 253 28.85 35.16 -9.82
CA ARG A 253 27.86 36.22 -9.52
C ARG A 253 28.19 36.97 -8.23
N GLN A 254 28.72 36.31 -7.20
CA GLN A 254 29.20 36.97 -5.98
C GLN A 254 30.50 37.73 -6.22
N GLN A 255 31.38 37.24 -7.08
CA GLN A 255 32.58 37.94 -7.54
C GLN A 255 32.20 39.08 -8.49
N LEU A 256 31.19 38.92 -9.35
CA LEU A 256 30.57 40.01 -10.10
C LEU A 256 29.94 41.02 -9.16
N ASN A 257 29.20 40.60 -8.13
CA ASN A 257 28.63 41.49 -7.12
C ASN A 257 29.73 42.16 -6.30
N TYR A 258 30.83 41.47 -5.97
CA TYR A 258 31.97 42.03 -5.24
C TYR A 258 32.73 43.05 -6.09
N ILE A 259 32.95 42.75 -7.37
CA ILE A 259 33.51 43.68 -8.38
C ILE A 259 32.55 44.85 -8.61
N GLN A 260 31.24 44.62 -8.69
CA GLN A 260 30.21 45.67 -8.80
C GLN A 260 30.12 46.53 -7.54
N LYS A 261 30.41 45.98 -6.35
CA LYS A 261 30.46 46.70 -5.07
C LYS A 261 31.72 47.56 -4.95
N GLU A 262 32.88 47.06 -5.40
CA GLU A 262 34.13 47.83 -5.56
C GLU A 262 34.03 48.93 -6.63
N LEU A 263 33.30 48.67 -7.73
CA LEU A 263 33.06 49.64 -8.81
C LEU A 263 31.92 50.64 -8.53
N GLY A 264 31.25 50.56 -7.38
CA GLY A 264 30.16 51.47 -6.99
C GLY A 264 28.85 51.28 -7.77
N LEU A 265 28.63 50.12 -8.41
CA LEU A 265 27.51 49.83 -9.31
C LEU A 265 26.36 49.03 -8.65
N SER A 266 26.52 48.48 -7.44
CA SER A 266 25.46 47.70 -6.74
C SER A 266 25.02 48.34 -5.42
N LYS A 267 23.69 48.44 -5.21
CA LYS A 267 23.08 48.63 -3.87
C LYS A 267 23.38 47.40 -2.99
N ASP A 268 23.40 47.55 -1.67
CA ASP A 268 23.64 46.45 -0.71
C ASP A 268 22.68 45.26 -0.94
N ASP A 269 23.16 44.01 -0.78
CA ASP A 269 22.36 42.77 -1.01
C ASP A 269 21.06 42.74 -0.19
N LYS A 270 21.09 43.32 1.02
CA LYS A 270 19.92 43.51 1.89
C LYS A 270 18.89 44.44 1.25
N THR A 271 19.35 45.55 0.66
CA THR A 271 18.51 46.55 0.01
C THR A 271 17.85 45.97 -1.24
N ALA A 272 18.60 45.19 -2.03
CA ALA A 272 18.07 44.51 -3.22
C ALA A 272 16.97 43.48 -2.89
N GLN A 273 17.12 42.72 -1.80
CA GLN A 273 16.07 41.78 -1.36
C GLN A 273 14.81 42.49 -0.88
N LEU A 274 14.95 43.59 -0.14
CA LEU A 274 13.80 44.39 0.31
C LEU A 274 13.04 45.01 -0.89
N GLU A 275 13.75 45.54 -1.89
CA GLU A 275 13.12 46.03 -3.12
C GLU A 275 12.39 44.90 -3.86
N LYS A 276 13.01 43.72 -4.01
CA LYS A 276 12.38 42.55 -4.65
C LYS A 276 11.07 42.13 -3.97
N PHE A 277 11.02 42.09 -2.64
CA PHE A 277 9.78 41.73 -1.93
C PHE A 277 8.71 42.81 -2.08
N ARG A 278 9.09 44.10 -2.09
CA ARG A 278 8.16 45.21 -2.35
C ARG A 278 7.59 45.16 -3.77
N GLU A 279 8.42 44.88 -4.76
CA GLU A 279 7.98 44.75 -6.16
C GLU A 279 6.96 43.62 -6.33
N ARG A 280 7.23 42.45 -5.74
CA ARG A 280 6.27 41.33 -5.75
C ARG A 280 4.97 41.70 -5.06
N ALA A 281 5.07 42.24 -3.84
CA ALA A 281 3.92 42.68 -3.06
C ALA A 281 3.03 43.70 -3.79
N ALA A 282 3.61 44.59 -4.60
CA ALA A 282 2.86 45.60 -5.34
C ALA A 282 1.89 45.01 -6.39
N THR A 283 2.18 43.81 -6.89
CA THR A 283 1.31 43.10 -7.85
C THR A 283 0.22 42.26 -7.19
N LEU A 284 0.31 42.06 -5.88
CA LEU A 284 -0.54 41.16 -5.10
C LEU A 284 -1.65 41.94 -4.38
N ARG A 285 -2.81 41.31 -4.19
CA ARG A 285 -3.92 41.88 -3.42
C ARG A 285 -4.05 41.20 -2.06
N PHE A 286 -3.25 41.66 -1.10
CA PHE A 286 -3.30 41.15 0.28
C PHE A 286 -4.62 41.50 0.98
N SER A 287 -5.02 40.66 1.94
CA SER A 287 -6.01 41.04 2.94
C SER A 287 -5.47 42.14 3.86
N ALA A 288 -6.35 42.87 4.55
CA ALA A 288 -5.91 43.93 5.48
C ALA A 288 -4.95 43.39 6.56
N ALA A 289 -5.22 42.19 7.08
CA ALA A 289 -4.37 41.52 8.06
C ALA A 289 -3.01 41.11 7.47
N ALA A 290 -3.01 40.53 6.26
CA ALA A 290 -1.77 40.13 5.59
C ALA A 290 -0.90 41.33 5.22
N GLN A 291 -1.50 42.45 4.77
CA GLN A 291 -0.79 43.68 4.46
C GLN A 291 -0.12 44.28 5.71
N ALA A 292 -0.82 44.31 6.85
CA ALA A 292 -0.27 44.82 8.11
C ALA A 292 0.92 43.97 8.58
N ARG A 293 0.77 42.64 8.55
CA ARG A 293 1.85 41.71 8.92
C ARG A 293 3.04 41.77 7.96
N PHE A 294 2.80 41.91 6.67
CA PHE A 294 3.86 42.11 5.67
C PHE A 294 4.68 43.36 5.97
N ALA A 295 4.04 44.49 6.30
CA ALA A 295 4.74 45.73 6.65
C ALA A 295 5.61 45.56 7.92
N GLU A 296 5.05 44.96 8.97
CA GLU A 296 5.76 44.67 10.23
C GLU A 296 7.01 43.81 10.01
N GLU A 297 6.87 42.71 9.28
CA GLU A 297 7.98 41.78 9.03
C GLU A 297 9.01 42.37 8.05
N MET A 298 8.60 43.22 7.12
CA MET A 298 9.51 43.96 6.23
C MET A 298 10.37 44.97 7.00
N ASP A 299 9.79 45.71 7.95
CA ASP A 299 10.52 46.62 8.82
C ASP A 299 11.48 45.84 9.73
N LYS A 300 11.04 44.70 10.26
CA LYS A 300 11.89 43.80 11.04
C LYS A 300 13.07 43.29 10.21
N LEU A 301 12.86 42.83 8.98
CA LEU A 301 13.91 42.36 8.08
C LEU A 301 14.91 43.49 7.71
N ALA A 302 14.43 44.73 7.61
CA ALA A 302 15.26 45.90 7.36
C ALA A 302 16.20 46.24 8.54
N ILE A 303 15.80 45.91 9.77
CA ILE A 303 16.63 46.13 10.97
C ILE A 303 17.59 44.95 11.20
N LEU A 304 17.14 43.71 11.02
CA LEU A 304 17.91 42.51 11.33
C LEU A 304 19.21 42.40 10.52
N GLU A 305 20.28 41.94 11.16
CA GLU A 305 21.56 41.64 10.50
C GLU A 305 21.47 40.32 9.71
N PRO A 306 22.02 40.23 8.47
CA PRO A 306 21.92 39.03 7.64
C PRO A 306 22.49 37.74 8.26
N GLY A 307 23.41 37.87 9.23
CA GLY A 307 23.99 36.73 9.95
C GLY A 307 23.12 36.17 11.08
N SER A 308 22.00 36.83 11.44
CA SER A 308 21.12 36.38 12.51
C SER A 308 20.24 35.20 12.08
N PRO A 309 20.04 34.17 12.93
CA PRO A 309 19.07 33.09 12.68
C PRO A 309 17.65 33.62 12.40
N GLU A 310 17.26 34.72 13.04
CA GLU A 310 15.96 35.35 12.85
C GLU A 310 15.80 36.00 11.46
N TRP A 311 16.91 36.45 10.85
CA TRP A 311 16.89 37.03 9.52
C TRP A 311 16.47 35.96 8.49
N GLY A 312 17.04 34.76 8.58
CA GLY A 312 16.68 33.65 7.69
C GLY A 312 15.21 33.24 7.81
N VAL A 313 14.70 33.15 9.05
CA VAL A 313 13.29 32.79 9.32
C VAL A 313 12.34 33.88 8.77
N THR A 314 12.62 35.15 9.07
CA THR A 314 11.79 36.29 8.62
C THR A 314 11.80 36.40 7.10
N ARG A 315 12.98 36.27 6.47
CA ARG A 315 13.12 36.28 5.01
C ARG A 315 12.32 35.17 4.36
N ASN A 316 12.42 33.94 4.87
CA ASN A 316 11.70 32.80 4.29
C ASN A 316 10.19 32.95 4.47
N TRP A 317 9.72 33.49 5.59
CA TRP A 317 8.30 33.80 5.80
C TRP A 317 7.79 34.84 4.79
N ILE A 318 8.52 35.94 4.57
CA ILE A 318 8.17 36.96 3.57
C ILE A 318 8.21 36.38 2.15
N ASP A 319 9.18 35.52 1.84
CA ASP A 319 9.25 34.85 0.54
C ASP A 319 8.03 33.95 0.31
N TRP A 320 7.61 33.17 1.32
CA TRP A 320 6.38 32.40 1.24
C TRP A 320 5.15 33.29 1.05
N LEU A 321 4.99 34.32 1.87
CA LEU A 321 3.84 35.23 1.79
C LEU A 321 3.73 35.88 0.40
N THR A 322 4.84 36.36 -0.15
CA THR A 322 4.89 37.02 -1.48
C THR A 322 4.93 36.03 -2.66
N SER A 323 5.00 34.72 -2.42
CA SER A 323 4.89 33.67 -3.44
C SER A 323 3.49 33.14 -3.63
N LEU A 324 2.58 33.46 -2.71
CA LEU A 324 1.21 32.99 -2.80
C LEU A 324 0.38 33.87 -3.74
N PRO A 325 -0.60 33.29 -4.46
CA PRO A 325 -1.36 33.97 -5.49
C PRO A 325 -2.49 34.86 -4.94
N TRP A 326 -2.15 35.85 -4.11
CA TRP A 326 -3.13 36.74 -3.48
C TRP A 326 -3.92 37.55 -4.51
N GLY A 327 -5.20 37.21 -4.67
CA GLY A 327 -6.11 37.86 -5.61
C GLY A 327 -5.82 37.57 -7.08
N ILE A 328 -4.99 36.56 -7.38
CA ILE A 328 -4.70 36.10 -8.74
C ILE A 328 -5.52 34.82 -8.98
N SER A 329 -6.45 34.84 -9.92
CA SER A 329 -7.28 33.68 -10.29
C SER A 329 -7.43 33.58 -11.80
N THR A 330 -7.58 32.37 -12.32
CA THR A 330 -7.98 32.14 -13.71
C THR A 330 -9.46 32.49 -13.93
N THR A 331 -9.85 32.67 -15.18
CA THR A 331 -11.25 32.80 -15.58
C THR A 331 -11.78 31.44 -15.99
N ASP A 332 -12.84 30.97 -15.34
CA ASP A 332 -13.42 29.67 -15.64
C ASP A 332 -14.01 29.62 -17.05
N ALA A 333 -13.77 28.52 -17.76
CA ALA A 333 -14.46 28.22 -19.00
C ALA A 333 -15.96 27.95 -18.73
N THR A 334 -16.82 28.47 -19.61
CA THR A 334 -18.30 28.39 -19.45
C THR A 334 -18.98 27.52 -20.50
N ASP A 335 -18.21 26.98 -21.45
CA ASP A 335 -18.72 26.15 -22.55
C ASP A 335 -18.81 24.68 -22.14
N LEU A 336 -20.04 24.20 -21.97
CA LEU A 336 -20.32 22.81 -21.62
C LEU A 336 -20.11 21.83 -22.79
N GLU A 337 -20.20 22.29 -24.05
CA GLU A 337 -19.90 21.45 -25.21
C GLU A 337 -18.40 21.20 -25.32
N GLU A 338 -17.59 22.22 -25.08
CA GLU A 338 -16.13 22.09 -25.00
C GLU A 338 -15.73 21.17 -23.84
N ALA A 339 -16.32 21.36 -22.65
CA ALA A 339 -16.09 20.48 -21.51
C ALA A 339 -16.43 19.01 -21.83
N ARG A 340 -17.56 18.76 -22.52
CA ARG A 340 -17.93 17.41 -22.98
C ARG A 340 -16.90 16.84 -23.96
N SER A 341 -16.39 17.66 -24.87
CA SER A 341 -15.36 17.26 -25.84
C SER A 341 -14.07 16.84 -25.13
N ILE A 342 -13.60 17.63 -24.15
CA ILE A 342 -12.40 17.34 -23.34
C ILE A 342 -12.60 16.05 -22.55
N LEU A 343 -13.72 15.89 -21.85
CA LEU A 343 -14.02 14.66 -21.11
C LEU A 343 -14.03 13.41 -22.00
N ASN A 344 -14.57 13.53 -23.23
CA ASN A 344 -14.56 12.45 -24.22
C ASN A 344 -13.19 12.18 -24.83
N ALA A 345 -12.35 13.20 -24.95
CA ALA A 345 -10.98 13.05 -25.46
C ALA A 345 -10.08 12.31 -24.47
N HIS A 346 -10.29 12.48 -23.16
CA HIS A 346 -9.48 11.83 -22.13
C HIS A 346 -9.97 10.43 -21.72
N HIS A 347 -11.27 10.15 -21.84
CA HIS A 347 -11.86 8.90 -21.37
C HIS A 347 -12.85 8.33 -22.37
N GLU A 348 -12.75 7.03 -22.62
CA GLU A 348 -13.73 6.28 -23.38
C GLU A 348 -14.83 5.72 -22.46
N GLY A 349 -16.08 5.75 -22.91
CA GLY A 349 -17.25 5.31 -22.13
C GLY A 349 -17.53 6.23 -20.94
N LEU A 350 -18.07 5.67 -19.86
CA LEU A 350 -18.43 6.40 -18.64
C LEU A 350 -19.42 7.56 -18.89
N ASP A 351 -20.36 7.38 -19.81
CA ASP A 351 -21.29 8.45 -20.23
C ASP A 351 -22.08 9.01 -19.04
N ASP A 352 -22.68 8.16 -18.19
CA ASP A 352 -23.40 8.58 -16.99
C ASP A 352 -22.52 9.40 -16.01
N VAL A 353 -21.23 9.07 -15.92
CA VAL A 353 -20.27 9.76 -15.04
C VAL A 353 -19.90 11.11 -15.62
N LYS A 354 -19.69 11.18 -16.94
CA LYS A 354 -19.42 12.43 -17.64
C LYS A 354 -20.61 13.37 -17.58
N ASP A 355 -21.83 12.84 -17.73
CA ASP A 355 -23.07 13.61 -17.64
C ASP A 355 -23.21 14.24 -16.25
N ARG A 356 -22.96 13.48 -15.17
CA ARG A 356 -22.93 14.03 -13.80
C ARG A 356 -21.86 15.09 -13.59
N ILE A 357 -20.67 14.91 -14.18
CA ILE A 357 -19.63 15.95 -14.12
C ILE A 357 -20.09 17.20 -14.85
N LEU A 358 -20.74 17.08 -16.00
CA LEU A 358 -21.27 18.23 -16.73
C LEU A 358 -22.39 18.94 -15.95
N GLU A 359 -23.27 18.20 -15.29
CA GLU A 359 -24.30 18.75 -14.37
C GLU A 359 -23.65 19.56 -13.24
N PHE A 360 -22.60 19.00 -12.62
CA PHE A 360 -21.82 19.67 -11.59
C PHE A 360 -21.16 20.96 -12.11
N LEU A 361 -20.50 20.90 -13.27
CA LEU A 361 -19.87 22.06 -13.90
C LEU A 361 -20.89 23.15 -14.25
N ALA A 362 -22.07 22.75 -14.77
CA ALA A 362 -23.15 23.67 -15.10
C ALA A 362 -23.69 24.43 -13.89
N LEU A 363 -23.79 23.77 -12.73
CA LEU A 363 -24.15 24.41 -11.46
C LEU A 363 -23.09 25.44 -11.02
N GLY A 364 -21.82 25.11 -11.18
CA GLY A 364 -20.70 26.01 -10.89
C GLY A 364 -20.70 27.27 -11.76
N VAL A 365 -20.91 27.11 -13.07
CA VAL A 365 -21.05 28.22 -14.03
C VAL A 365 -22.25 29.09 -13.66
N SER A 366 -23.39 28.49 -13.33
CA SER A 366 -24.63 29.22 -12.98
C SER A 366 -24.49 30.07 -11.70
N ARG A 367 -23.66 29.65 -10.75
CA ARG A 367 -23.38 30.38 -9.49
C ARG A 367 -22.28 31.43 -9.63
N GLY A 368 -21.59 31.49 -10.79
CA GLY A 368 -20.44 32.36 -11.02
C GLY A 368 -19.17 31.94 -10.26
N ASN A 369 -19.20 30.78 -9.60
CA ASN A 369 -18.05 30.16 -8.96
C ASN A 369 -18.37 28.67 -8.73
N ALA A 370 -17.49 27.77 -9.17
CA ALA A 370 -17.57 26.33 -8.87
C ALA A 370 -17.21 25.98 -7.41
N ALA A 371 -16.90 27.01 -6.60
CA ALA A 371 -16.61 26.93 -5.18
C ALA A 371 -17.75 26.37 -4.32
N GLY A 372 -17.41 25.45 -3.43
CA GLY A 372 -18.27 25.02 -2.31
C GLY A 372 -18.91 23.64 -2.46
N SER A 373 -18.72 22.95 -3.59
CA SER A 373 -19.19 21.59 -3.80
C SER A 373 -18.01 20.66 -4.10
N ILE A 374 -17.81 19.66 -3.25
CA ILE A 374 -16.67 18.74 -3.30
C ILE A 374 -17.08 17.52 -4.11
N VAL A 375 -16.30 17.14 -5.12
CA VAL A 375 -16.57 15.93 -5.90
C VAL A 375 -15.76 14.78 -5.34
N CYS A 376 -16.41 13.65 -5.02
CA CYS A 376 -15.73 12.42 -4.63
C CYS A 376 -15.91 11.33 -5.70
N LEU A 377 -14.81 11.02 -6.38
CA LEU A 377 -14.74 9.96 -7.39
C LEU A 377 -14.44 8.62 -6.72
N VAL A 378 -15.41 7.70 -6.73
CA VAL A 378 -15.31 6.41 -6.04
C VAL A 378 -15.34 5.28 -7.04
N GLY A 379 -14.41 4.34 -6.96
CA GLY A 379 -14.47 3.14 -7.79
C GLY A 379 -13.24 2.26 -7.65
N PRO A 380 -13.20 1.09 -8.30
CA PRO A 380 -12.05 0.20 -8.21
C PRO A 380 -10.75 0.85 -8.74
N PRO A 381 -9.57 0.29 -8.42
CA PRO A 381 -8.31 0.82 -8.92
C PRO A 381 -8.23 0.71 -10.45
N GLY A 382 -7.64 1.71 -11.10
CA GLY A 382 -7.40 1.69 -12.54
C GLY A 382 -8.60 2.05 -13.43
N VAL A 383 -9.67 2.61 -12.86
CA VAL A 383 -10.83 3.13 -13.62
C VAL A 383 -10.65 4.55 -14.16
N GLY A 384 -9.50 5.19 -13.95
CA GLY A 384 -9.23 6.54 -14.50
C GLY A 384 -9.70 7.71 -13.64
N LYS A 385 -9.87 7.51 -12.32
CA LYS A 385 -10.24 8.59 -11.37
C LYS A 385 -9.29 9.80 -11.46
N THR A 386 -7.99 9.55 -11.45
CA THR A 386 -6.96 10.60 -11.53
C THR A 386 -6.94 11.33 -12.88
N SER A 387 -7.14 10.61 -13.98
CA SER A 387 -7.24 11.26 -15.28
C SER A 387 -8.51 12.10 -15.37
N LEU A 388 -9.60 11.69 -14.71
CA LEU A 388 -10.87 12.42 -14.73
C LEU A 388 -10.77 13.74 -13.95
N GLY A 389 -10.10 13.73 -12.79
CA GLY A 389 -9.79 14.96 -12.06
C GLY A 389 -8.95 15.96 -12.88
N ARG A 390 -8.01 15.48 -13.70
CA ARG A 390 -7.26 16.32 -14.63
C ARG A 390 -8.14 16.88 -15.75
N ALA A 391 -8.99 16.04 -16.34
CA ALA A 391 -9.92 16.46 -17.39
C ALA A 391 -10.91 17.52 -16.88
N ILE A 392 -11.36 17.43 -15.62
CA ILE A 392 -12.18 18.47 -14.97
C ILE A 392 -11.43 19.81 -14.90
N ALA A 393 -10.16 19.80 -14.51
CA ALA A 393 -9.35 21.01 -14.44
C ALA A 393 -9.12 21.65 -15.81
N GLU A 394 -8.81 20.83 -16.82
CA GLU A 394 -8.63 21.25 -18.21
C GLU A 394 -9.93 21.81 -18.80
N SER A 395 -11.07 21.19 -18.48
CA SER A 395 -12.41 21.67 -18.90
C SER A 395 -12.80 23.01 -18.28
N LEU A 396 -12.18 23.40 -17.16
CA LEU A 396 -12.42 24.66 -16.47
C LEU A 396 -11.36 25.73 -16.78
N ASP A 397 -10.32 25.40 -17.56
CA ASP A 397 -9.12 26.23 -17.73
C ASP A 397 -8.48 26.63 -16.38
N ARG A 398 -8.41 25.66 -15.46
CA ARG A 398 -7.80 25.79 -14.14
C ARG A 398 -6.54 24.95 -14.04
N THR A 399 -5.58 25.44 -13.27
CA THR A 399 -4.37 24.68 -12.93
C THR A 399 -4.73 23.46 -12.07
N PHE A 400 -4.01 22.37 -12.28
CA PHE A 400 -4.27 21.09 -11.61
C PHE A 400 -3.12 20.72 -10.68
N PHE A 401 -3.44 20.46 -9.42
CA PHE A 401 -2.50 19.92 -8.44
C PHE A 401 -3.03 18.65 -7.82
N ARG A 402 -2.16 17.67 -7.59
CA ARG A 402 -2.53 16.39 -6.98
C ARG A 402 -1.56 16.03 -5.88
N PHE A 403 -2.10 15.64 -4.73
CA PHE A 403 -1.33 14.97 -3.68
C PHE A 403 -2.14 13.83 -3.05
N SER A 404 -1.43 12.85 -2.50
CA SER A 404 -2.03 11.71 -1.80
C SER A 404 -2.23 12.07 -0.34
N VAL A 405 -3.43 11.81 0.18
CA VAL A 405 -3.72 11.83 1.63
C VAL A 405 -3.66 10.45 2.26
N GLY A 406 -3.55 9.40 1.45
CA GLY A 406 -3.40 8.03 1.92
C GLY A 406 -2.11 7.86 2.73
N GLY A 407 -2.25 7.34 3.95
CA GLY A 407 -1.14 7.11 4.88
C GLY A 407 -0.69 8.34 5.66
N MET A 408 -1.36 9.49 5.51
CA MET A 408 -1.13 10.66 6.36
C MET A 408 -1.55 10.36 7.79
N ARG A 409 -0.71 10.79 8.75
CA ARG A 409 -0.91 10.57 10.19
C ARG A 409 -0.87 11.84 11.02
N ASP A 410 -0.41 12.95 10.45
CA ASP A 410 -0.18 14.22 11.12
C ASP A 410 -0.94 15.36 10.42
N GLU A 411 -1.65 16.17 11.21
CA GLU A 411 -2.33 17.39 10.77
C GLU A 411 -1.34 18.44 10.22
N ALA A 412 -0.09 18.43 10.69
CA ALA A 412 0.93 19.38 10.23
C ALA A 412 1.25 19.24 8.73
N GLU A 413 0.96 18.10 8.10
CA GLU A 413 1.09 17.97 6.65
C GLU A 413 0.06 18.84 5.88
N ILE A 414 -1.10 19.12 6.49
CA ILE A 414 -2.17 19.94 5.89
C ILE A 414 -2.03 21.40 6.33
N LYS A 415 -1.85 21.65 7.63
CA LYS A 415 -1.80 22.99 8.24
C LYS A 415 -0.40 23.56 8.41
N GLY A 416 0.64 22.80 8.11
CA GLY A 416 2.02 23.22 8.31
C GLY A 416 2.48 23.18 9.77
N HIS A 417 3.76 23.49 9.96
CA HIS A 417 4.39 23.60 11.25
C HIS A 417 4.43 25.05 11.73
N ARG A 418 4.32 25.26 13.05
CA ARG A 418 4.55 26.59 13.63
C ARG A 418 5.95 27.09 13.28
N ARG A 419 6.05 28.38 12.93
CA ARG A 419 7.30 29.06 12.55
C ARG A 419 8.44 28.93 13.58
N THR A 420 8.11 28.64 14.85
CA THR A 420 9.07 28.45 15.94
C THR A 420 9.89 27.16 15.84
N TYR A 421 9.46 26.18 15.03
CA TYR A 421 10.19 24.93 14.86
C TYR A 421 11.34 25.06 13.85
N ILE A 422 12.48 24.45 14.18
CA ILE A 422 13.63 24.38 13.27
C ILE A 422 13.21 23.53 12.05
N GLY A 423 13.32 24.09 10.85
CA GLY A 423 12.88 23.44 9.63
C GLY A 423 11.37 23.49 9.39
N ALA A 424 10.64 24.40 10.06
CA ALA A 424 9.21 24.57 9.84
C ALA A 424 8.89 24.85 8.36
N MET A 425 7.86 24.16 7.87
CA MET A 425 7.36 24.27 6.50
C MET A 425 5.85 24.58 6.53
N PRO A 426 5.33 25.36 5.57
CA PRO A 426 3.89 25.49 5.36
C PRO A 426 3.25 24.16 4.96
N GLY A 427 1.95 24.03 5.18
CA GLY A 427 1.20 22.84 4.80
C GLY A 427 1.12 22.61 3.29
N LYS A 428 0.80 21.39 2.88
CA LYS A 428 0.73 20.99 1.46
C LYS A 428 -0.23 21.85 0.63
N LEU A 429 -1.27 22.42 1.23
CA LEU A 429 -2.23 23.27 0.53
C LEU A 429 -1.60 24.60 0.08
N LEU A 430 -0.83 25.26 0.94
CA LEU A 430 -0.10 26.46 0.55
C LEU A 430 1.00 26.16 -0.47
N GLN A 431 1.66 25.01 -0.35
CA GLN A 431 2.61 24.54 -1.35
C GLN A 431 1.92 24.35 -2.71
N ALA A 432 0.75 23.72 -2.73
CA ALA A 432 -0.06 23.54 -3.94
C ALA A 432 -0.43 24.88 -4.58
N LEU A 433 -0.89 25.86 -3.80
CA LEU A 433 -1.22 27.20 -4.28
C LEU A 433 -0.01 27.93 -4.86
N LYS A 434 1.16 27.82 -4.21
CA LYS A 434 2.41 28.39 -4.70
C LYS A 434 2.83 27.76 -6.03
N ASP A 435 2.77 26.43 -6.15
CA ASP A 435 3.14 25.70 -7.36
C ASP A 435 2.18 25.98 -8.52
N CYS A 436 0.89 26.17 -8.22
CA CYS A 436 -0.13 26.52 -9.21
C CYS A 436 -0.05 27.98 -9.67
N GLY A 437 0.37 28.89 -8.79
CA GLY A 437 0.41 30.33 -9.08
C GLY A 437 -0.97 31.00 -9.20
N THR A 438 -2.05 30.31 -8.82
CA THR A 438 -3.44 30.79 -8.92
C THR A 438 -4.21 30.44 -7.64
N ALA A 439 -5.20 31.25 -7.26
CA ALA A 439 -6.01 31.08 -6.04
C ALA A 439 -7.24 30.17 -6.22
N ASN A 440 -7.57 29.78 -7.45
CA ASN A 440 -8.70 28.92 -7.80
C ASN A 440 -8.30 27.59 -8.50
N PRO A 441 -7.20 26.92 -8.14
CA PRO A 441 -6.82 25.66 -8.79
C PRO A 441 -7.83 24.55 -8.51
N VAL A 442 -7.73 23.48 -9.29
CA VAL A 442 -8.32 22.19 -8.96
C VAL A 442 -7.30 21.40 -8.14
N ILE A 443 -7.62 21.15 -6.87
CA ILE A 443 -6.80 20.35 -5.97
C ILE A 443 -7.42 18.97 -5.82
N MET A 444 -6.68 17.96 -6.27
CA MET A 444 -7.08 16.57 -6.18
C MET A 444 -6.47 15.90 -4.94
N LEU A 445 -7.33 15.41 -4.05
CA LEU A 445 -6.99 14.65 -2.85
C LEU A 445 -7.11 13.15 -3.16
N ASP A 446 -5.97 12.48 -3.36
CA ASP A 446 -5.93 11.06 -3.75
C ASP A 446 -5.95 10.15 -2.51
N GLU A 447 -6.71 9.05 -2.57
CA GLU A 447 -6.80 8.02 -1.52
C GLU A 447 -7.34 8.51 -0.16
N VAL A 448 -8.45 9.27 -0.16
CA VAL A 448 -9.12 9.74 1.07
C VAL A 448 -9.65 8.59 1.94
N ASP A 449 -9.85 7.42 1.34
CA ASP A 449 -10.27 6.17 1.99
C ASP A 449 -9.18 5.55 2.87
N LYS A 450 -7.95 6.05 2.82
CA LYS A 450 -6.78 5.53 3.55
C LYS A 450 -6.18 6.52 4.55
N ILE A 451 -6.96 7.50 5.00
CA ILE A 451 -6.54 8.42 6.06
C ILE A 451 -6.46 7.64 7.37
N GLY A 452 -5.32 7.69 8.05
CA GLY A 452 -5.11 6.98 9.32
C GLY A 452 -5.58 7.81 10.50
N SER A 453 -6.33 7.22 11.42
CA SER A 453 -6.58 7.81 12.75
C SER A 453 -5.33 7.61 13.62
N SER A 454 -4.68 8.69 14.05
CA SER A 454 -3.52 8.63 14.96
C SER A 454 -3.79 9.42 16.25
N TYR A 455 -3.09 9.08 17.34
CA TYR A 455 -3.20 9.78 18.63
C TYR A 455 -2.52 11.16 18.66
N GLN A 456 -1.69 11.49 17.65
CA GLN A 456 -0.92 12.74 17.60
C GLN A 456 -1.65 13.90 16.88
N GLY A 457 -2.86 13.64 16.39
CA GLY A 457 -3.69 14.59 15.66
C GLY A 457 -4.58 13.86 14.67
N ASP A 458 -5.76 14.41 14.38
CA ASP A 458 -6.68 13.83 13.41
C ASP A 458 -6.57 14.57 12.07
N PRO A 459 -5.84 14.02 11.07
CA PRO A 459 -5.76 14.63 9.75
C PRO A 459 -7.12 14.75 9.06
N ALA A 460 -8.13 13.94 9.44
CA ALA A 460 -9.49 14.10 8.93
C ALA A 460 -10.14 15.40 9.43
N SER A 461 -9.90 15.79 10.68
CA SER A 461 -10.35 17.07 11.24
C SER A 461 -9.73 18.27 10.51
N ALA A 462 -8.45 18.19 10.16
CA ALA A 462 -7.79 19.24 9.36
C ALA A 462 -8.35 19.33 7.93
N LEU A 463 -8.68 18.19 7.30
CA LEU A 463 -9.36 18.19 6.01
C LEU A 463 -10.78 18.72 6.12
N LEU A 464 -11.50 18.49 7.23
CA LEU A 464 -12.84 19.04 7.43
C LEU A 464 -12.81 20.56 7.40
N GLU A 465 -11.86 21.21 8.07
CA GLU A 465 -11.72 22.67 8.04
C GLU A 465 -11.45 23.20 6.62
N VAL A 466 -10.64 22.48 5.83
CA VAL A 466 -10.28 22.85 4.46
C VAL A 466 -11.44 22.67 3.48
N LEU A 467 -12.21 21.59 3.67
CA LEU A 467 -13.27 21.18 2.77
C LEU A 467 -14.60 21.85 3.11
N ASP A 468 -14.81 22.28 4.35
CA ASP A 468 -16.03 22.95 4.79
C ASP A 468 -16.18 24.34 4.15
N PRO A 469 -17.21 24.60 3.33
CA PRO A 469 -17.44 25.91 2.73
C PRO A 469 -17.62 27.05 3.72
N GLU A 470 -18.01 26.76 4.97
CA GLU A 470 -18.16 27.77 6.01
C GLU A 470 -16.83 28.18 6.65
N GLN A 471 -15.81 27.32 6.59
CA GLN A 471 -14.51 27.53 7.26
C GLN A 471 -13.37 27.81 6.29
N ASN A 472 -13.46 27.32 5.05
CA ASN A 472 -12.38 27.37 4.08
C ASN A 472 -12.01 28.80 3.61
N ALA A 473 -12.91 29.77 3.74
CA ALA A 473 -12.65 31.18 3.45
C ALA A 473 -11.67 31.82 4.44
N SER A 474 -11.54 31.26 5.64
CA SER A 474 -10.64 31.70 6.70
C SER A 474 -9.70 30.59 7.15
N PHE A 475 -9.20 29.78 6.20
CA PHE A 475 -8.26 28.69 6.51
C PHE A 475 -6.96 29.26 7.08
N ARG A 476 -6.55 28.79 8.25
CA ARG A 476 -5.35 29.29 8.94
C ARG A 476 -4.25 28.24 8.97
N ASP A 477 -3.18 28.50 8.22
CA ASP A 477 -1.96 27.70 8.26
C ASP A 477 -1.07 28.12 9.45
N HIS A 478 -0.50 27.14 10.16
CA HIS A 478 0.32 27.34 11.35
C HIS A 478 1.66 28.04 11.06
N TYR A 479 2.19 27.92 9.85
CA TYR A 479 3.45 28.55 9.45
C TYR A 479 3.26 30.03 9.15
N LEU A 480 2.22 30.37 8.37
CA LEU A 480 1.91 31.76 8.03
C LEU A 480 1.27 32.51 9.19
N ASP A 481 0.45 31.83 9.99
CA ASP A 481 -0.39 32.40 11.05
C ASP A 481 -1.32 33.53 10.53
N LEU A 482 -1.82 33.36 9.31
CA LEU A 482 -2.72 34.26 8.60
C LEU A 482 -3.84 33.44 7.95
N ASP A 483 -5.02 34.05 7.88
CA ASP A 483 -6.16 33.47 7.18
C ASP A 483 -5.94 33.59 5.67
N PHE A 484 -6.10 32.48 4.96
CA PHE A 484 -6.02 32.39 3.51
C PHE A 484 -7.34 31.85 2.95
N ASP A 485 -7.88 32.54 1.95
CA ASP A 485 -9.17 32.18 1.35
C ASP A 485 -9.01 31.00 0.37
N LEU A 486 -9.49 29.82 0.77
CA LEU A 486 -9.55 28.62 -0.06
C LEU A 486 -10.92 28.41 -0.71
N SER A 487 -11.89 29.32 -0.52
CA SER A 487 -13.25 29.12 -1.01
C SER A 487 -13.32 28.90 -2.52
N LYS A 488 -12.43 29.54 -3.30
CA LYS A 488 -12.38 29.43 -4.78
C LYS A 488 -11.72 28.15 -5.29
N VAL A 489 -11.08 27.37 -4.43
CA VAL A 489 -10.43 26.11 -4.79
C VAL A 489 -11.50 25.04 -5.04
N LEU A 490 -11.37 24.32 -6.15
CA LEU A 490 -12.22 23.16 -6.42
C LEU A 490 -11.51 21.90 -5.91
N PHE A 491 -12.12 21.22 -4.92
CA PHE A 491 -11.59 19.99 -4.37
C PHE A 491 -12.19 18.76 -5.06
N VAL A 492 -11.31 17.87 -5.54
CA VAL A 492 -11.69 16.57 -6.13
C VAL A 492 -11.05 15.45 -5.32
N CYS A 493 -11.87 14.69 -4.61
CA CYS A 493 -11.43 13.56 -3.80
C CYS A 493 -11.49 12.25 -4.61
N THR A 494 -10.59 11.30 -4.31
CA THR A 494 -10.73 9.92 -4.80
C THR A 494 -10.71 8.92 -3.67
N ALA A 495 -11.53 7.88 -3.85
CA ALA A 495 -11.56 6.73 -2.96
C ALA A 495 -11.76 5.43 -3.75
N ASN A 496 -11.40 4.31 -3.14
CA ASN A 496 -11.75 3.00 -3.67
C ASN A 496 -13.03 2.45 -3.05
N GLN A 497 -13.28 2.79 -1.78
CA GLN A 497 -14.45 2.37 -1.02
C GLN A 497 -14.97 3.56 -0.18
N LEU A 498 -16.28 3.58 0.09
CA LEU A 498 -16.91 4.65 0.89
C LEU A 498 -16.83 4.38 2.39
N ASP A 499 -16.85 3.10 2.78
CA ASP A 499 -17.07 2.67 4.17
C ASP A 499 -15.94 3.09 5.12
N THR A 500 -14.76 3.40 4.58
CA THR A 500 -13.59 3.84 5.36
C THR A 500 -13.43 5.35 5.41
N ILE A 501 -14.26 6.11 4.70
CA ILE A 501 -14.24 7.58 4.72
C ILE A 501 -14.99 8.06 5.98
N PRO A 502 -14.44 8.99 6.76
CA PRO A 502 -15.17 9.60 7.89
C PRO A 502 -16.52 10.17 7.45
N ALA A 503 -17.60 9.79 8.13
CA ALA A 503 -18.96 10.24 7.80
C ALA A 503 -19.10 11.78 7.69
N PRO A 504 -18.49 12.61 8.56
CA PRO A 504 -18.57 14.07 8.43
C PRO A 504 -17.99 14.62 7.12
N LEU A 505 -17.00 13.93 6.54
CA LEU A 505 -16.43 14.29 5.24
C LEU A 505 -17.36 13.83 4.11
N LEU A 506 -17.88 12.61 4.21
CA LEU A 506 -18.74 12.02 3.20
C LEU A 506 -20.04 12.81 2.99
N ASP A 507 -20.67 13.28 4.07
CA ASP A 507 -21.92 14.06 4.02
C ASP A 507 -21.78 15.39 3.25
N ARG A 508 -20.55 15.89 3.10
CA ARG A 508 -20.23 17.13 2.38
C ARG A 508 -19.79 16.90 0.94
N MET A 509 -19.69 15.64 0.50
CA MET A 509 -19.19 15.26 -0.82
C MET A 509 -20.30 14.83 -1.77
N GLU A 510 -20.23 15.28 -3.02
CA GLU A 510 -21.00 14.72 -4.11
C GLU A 510 -20.30 13.44 -4.62
N VAL A 511 -20.91 12.30 -4.34
CA VAL A 511 -20.32 10.99 -4.67
C VAL A 511 -20.67 10.57 -6.09
N ILE A 512 -19.64 10.45 -6.93
CA ILE A 512 -19.73 9.92 -8.28
C ILE A 512 -19.08 8.54 -8.32
N ARG A 513 -19.88 7.50 -8.58
CA ARG A 513 -19.43 6.10 -8.60
C ARG A 513 -18.97 5.70 -10.00
N LEU A 514 -17.69 5.42 -10.16
CA LEU A 514 -17.10 4.87 -11.35
C LEU A 514 -17.16 3.34 -11.30
N SER A 515 -17.84 2.78 -12.29
CA SER A 515 -17.84 1.35 -12.52
C SER A 515 -16.57 0.86 -13.18
N GLY A 516 -16.34 -0.45 -13.10
CA GLY A 516 -15.32 -1.10 -13.93
C GLY A 516 -15.67 -1.01 -15.42
N TYR A 517 -14.66 -1.20 -16.26
CA TYR A 517 -14.78 -1.23 -17.70
C TYR A 517 -15.11 -2.62 -18.22
N LEU A 518 -15.80 -2.66 -19.34
CA LEU A 518 -16.13 -3.86 -20.09
C LEU A 518 -15.00 -4.22 -21.05
N ASP A 519 -14.90 -5.49 -21.45
CA ASP A 519 -13.77 -5.94 -22.28
C ASP A 519 -13.67 -5.17 -23.61
N ALA A 520 -14.83 -4.82 -24.21
CA ALA A 520 -14.89 -3.98 -25.40
C ALA A 520 -14.40 -2.53 -25.14
N GLU A 521 -14.80 -1.95 -24.01
CA GLU A 521 -14.35 -0.61 -23.59
C GLU A 521 -12.84 -0.61 -23.30
N LYS A 522 -12.35 -1.62 -22.58
CA LYS A 522 -10.91 -1.80 -22.33
C LYS A 522 -10.12 -1.91 -23.62
N GLN A 523 -10.65 -2.57 -24.64
CA GLN A 523 -10.00 -2.66 -25.94
C GLN A 523 -9.90 -1.28 -26.62
N LEU A 524 -10.96 -0.47 -26.54
CA LEU A 524 -10.94 0.91 -27.04
C LEU A 524 -9.97 1.78 -26.25
N ILE A 525 -10.01 1.71 -24.91
CA ILE A 525 -9.10 2.45 -24.00
C ILE A 525 -7.65 2.09 -24.27
N ALA A 526 -7.35 0.80 -24.43
CA ALA A 526 -6.02 0.33 -24.75
C ALA A 526 -5.52 0.89 -26.08
N ARG A 527 -6.37 0.91 -27.11
CA ARG A 527 -6.02 1.38 -28.46
C ARG A 527 -5.86 2.90 -28.53
N ARG A 528 -6.76 3.65 -27.90
CA ARG A 528 -6.81 5.13 -28.00
C ARG A 528 -5.90 5.84 -27.01
N HIS A 529 -5.71 5.30 -25.80
CA HIS A 529 -4.99 6.00 -24.74
C HIS A 529 -3.76 5.25 -24.25
N LEU A 530 -3.89 3.98 -23.84
CA LEU A 530 -2.78 3.28 -23.18
C LEU A 530 -1.62 2.99 -24.13
N TRP A 531 -1.91 2.42 -25.30
CA TRP A 531 -0.88 2.03 -26.25
C TRP A 531 -0.11 3.23 -26.83
N PRO A 532 -0.78 4.31 -27.30
CA PRO A 532 -0.07 5.51 -27.76
C PRO A 532 0.80 6.13 -26.67
N LYS A 533 0.28 6.27 -25.45
CA LYS A 533 1.03 6.80 -24.30
C LYS A 533 2.27 5.96 -23.96
N LEU A 534 2.16 4.63 -24.04
CA LEU A 534 3.31 3.73 -23.82
C LEU A 534 4.36 3.84 -24.93
N LEU A 535 3.93 4.00 -26.18
CA LEU A 535 4.83 4.22 -27.31
C LEU A 535 5.59 5.55 -27.17
N GLU A 536 4.88 6.64 -26.86
CA GLU A 536 5.46 7.97 -26.64
C GLU A 536 6.50 7.94 -25.50
N LYS A 537 6.16 7.33 -24.36
CA LYS A 537 7.08 7.18 -23.22
C LYS A 537 8.35 6.41 -23.57
N SER A 538 8.29 5.55 -24.58
CA SER A 538 9.44 4.77 -25.05
C SER A 538 10.18 5.41 -26.22
N GLY A 539 9.73 6.56 -26.72
CA GLY A 539 10.27 7.21 -27.92
C GLY A 539 10.05 6.41 -29.20
N ARG A 540 9.00 5.57 -29.26
CA ARG A 540 8.68 4.72 -30.42
C ARG A 540 7.40 5.18 -31.10
N SER A 541 7.28 4.88 -32.38
CA SER A 541 6.11 5.19 -33.19
C SER A 541 5.24 3.97 -33.46
N SER A 542 3.96 4.21 -33.81
CA SER A 542 3.03 3.18 -34.30
C SER A 542 3.44 2.56 -35.66
N ARG A 543 4.48 3.10 -36.29
CA ARG A 543 5.11 2.54 -37.49
C ARG A 543 6.17 1.50 -37.17
N GLU A 544 6.74 1.52 -35.97
CA GLU A 544 7.78 0.59 -35.54
C GLU A 544 7.19 -0.61 -34.79
N ILE A 545 6.20 -0.39 -33.93
CA ILE A 545 5.55 -1.45 -33.15
C ILE A 545 4.04 -1.37 -33.35
N ARG A 546 3.44 -2.48 -33.79
CA ARG A 546 1.99 -2.60 -34.00
C ARG A 546 1.44 -3.75 -33.18
N ILE A 547 0.32 -3.49 -32.51
CA ILE A 547 -0.44 -4.51 -31.78
C ILE A 547 -1.80 -4.68 -32.43
N ASP A 548 -2.15 -5.93 -32.73
CA ASP A 548 -3.39 -6.26 -33.42
C ASP A 548 -4.57 -6.30 -32.44
N ALA A 549 -5.78 -6.09 -32.96
CA ALA A 549 -6.99 -6.12 -32.15
C ALA A 549 -7.22 -7.49 -31.46
N ALA A 550 -6.85 -8.58 -32.13
CA ALA A 550 -6.91 -9.93 -31.57
C ALA A 550 -5.91 -10.11 -30.42
N ALA A 551 -4.70 -9.57 -30.54
CA ALA A 551 -3.67 -9.59 -29.51
C ALA A 551 -4.11 -8.80 -28.26
N LEU A 552 -4.72 -7.62 -28.45
CA LEU A 552 -5.30 -6.85 -27.34
C LEU A 552 -6.39 -7.64 -26.61
N ARG A 553 -7.28 -8.31 -27.36
CA ARG A 553 -8.35 -9.12 -26.78
C ARG A 553 -7.77 -10.29 -25.97
N GLU A 554 -6.77 -10.98 -26.51
CA GLU A 554 -6.06 -12.06 -25.82
C GLU A 554 -5.46 -11.58 -24.48
N VAL A 555 -4.82 -10.40 -24.45
CA VAL A 555 -4.26 -9.83 -23.20
C VAL A 555 -5.37 -9.51 -22.20
N ILE A 556 -6.48 -8.91 -22.64
CA ILE A 556 -7.60 -8.54 -21.78
C ILE A 556 -8.25 -9.79 -21.16
N GLU A 557 -8.54 -10.81 -21.97
CA GLU A 557 -9.26 -12.01 -21.53
C GLU A 557 -8.39 -12.94 -20.67
N HIS A 558 -7.11 -13.12 -21.03
CA HIS A 558 -6.27 -14.19 -20.45
C HIS A 558 -5.15 -13.71 -19.53
N TYR A 559 -4.86 -12.41 -19.48
CA TYR A 559 -3.76 -11.86 -18.67
C TYR A 559 -4.20 -10.72 -17.73
N ALA A 560 -5.24 -9.95 -18.07
CA ALA A 560 -5.64 -8.74 -17.32
C ALA A 560 -7.08 -8.79 -16.75
N ARG A 561 -7.41 -9.83 -15.96
CA ARG A 561 -8.72 -9.98 -15.30
C ARG A 561 -8.86 -9.04 -14.09
N GLU A 562 -9.28 -7.81 -14.33
CA GLU A 562 -9.53 -6.79 -13.31
C GLU A 562 -10.76 -5.93 -13.66
N ALA A 563 -11.23 -5.04 -12.77
CA ALA A 563 -12.30 -4.10 -13.10
C ALA A 563 -11.81 -2.88 -13.91
N GLY A 564 -10.59 -2.41 -13.65
CA GLY A 564 -9.96 -1.28 -14.36
C GLY A 564 -9.06 -1.71 -15.53
N VAL A 565 -8.04 -0.90 -15.82
CA VAL A 565 -7.03 -1.17 -16.86
C VAL A 565 -5.57 -1.12 -16.34
N ARG A 566 -5.36 -1.23 -15.03
CA ARG A 566 -4.02 -1.09 -14.41
C ARG A 566 -3.08 -2.26 -14.75
N GLN A 567 -3.56 -3.51 -14.61
CA GLN A 567 -2.84 -4.69 -15.06
C GLN A 567 -2.73 -4.73 -16.59
N LEU A 568 -3.78 -4.32 -17.30
CA LEU A 568 -3.74 -4.21 -18.76
C LEU A 568 -2.59 -3.28 -19.20
N GLU A 569 -2.48 -2.08 -18.64
CA GLU A 569 -1.37 -1.14 -18.91
C GLU A 569 0.00 -1.77 -18.58
N LYS A 570 0.12 -2.49 -17.45
CA LYS A 570 1.37 -3.19 -17.08
C LYS A 570 1.77 -4.25 -18.11
N HIS A 571 0.81 -5.07 -18.57
CA HIS A 571 1.07 -6.10 -19.57
C HIS A 571 1.43 -5.49 -20.93
N LEU A 572 0.71 -4.46 -21.37
CA LEU A 572 1.05 -3.72 -22.59
C LEU A 572 2.44 -3.08 -22.51
N ALA A 573 2.80 -2.51 -21.35
CA ALA A 573 4.14 -1.95 -21.14
C ALA A 573 5.22 -3.04 -21.19
N ARG A 574 4.94 -4.27 -20.71
CA ARG A 574 5.88 -5.40 -20.82
C ARG A 574 6.06 -5.85 -22.26
N ILE A 575 4.98 -5.93 -23.04
CA ILE A 575 5.01 -6.22 -24.49
C ILE A 575 5.85 -5.15 -25.20
N GLN A 576 5.55 -3.87 -24.98
CA GLN A 576 6.26 -2.75 -25.58
C GLN A 576 7.77 -2.80 -25.27
N ARG A 577 8.16 -3.04 -24.01
CA ARG A 577 9.58 -3.15 -23.63
C ARG A 577 10.28 -4.29 -24.34
N LYS A 578 9.66 -5.46 -24.42
CA LYS A 578 10.22 -6.62 -25.13
C LYS A 578 10.32 -6.38 -26.64
N ALA A 579 9.31 -5.79 -27.26
CA ALA A 579 9.36 -5.39 -28.66
C ALA A 579 10.49 -4.38 -28.92
N ASN A 580 10.70 -3.42 -28.01
CA ASN A 580 11.81 -2.49 -28.09
C ASN A 580 13.19 -3.19 -28.02
N VAL A 581 13.34 -4.20 -27.16
CA VAL A 581 14.55 -5.04 -27.11
C VAL A 581 14.76 -5.77 -28.44
N ALA A 582 13.71 -6.35 -29.01
CA ALA A 582 13.80 -7.03 -30.31
C ALA A 582 14.25 -6.08 -31.43
N ILE A 583 13.73 -4.84 -31.47
CA ILE A 583 14.17 -3.81 -32.43
C ILE A 583 15.66 -3.52 -32.26
N LEU A 584 16.14 -3.33 -31.03
CA LEU A 584 17.56 -3.07 -30.76
C LEU A 584 18.46 -4.27 -31.11
N GLN A 585 17.91 -5.49 -31.12
CA GLN A 585 18.58 -6.71 -31.56
C GLN A 585 18.50 -6.94 -33.08
N GLY A 586 17.95 -5.99 -33.85
CA GLY A 586 17.91 -6.05 -35.32
C GLY A 586 16.64 -6.69 -35.90
N ALA A 587 15.53 -6.75 -35.14
CA ALA A 587 14.26 -7.24 -35.66
C ALA A 587 13.74 -6.37 -36.83
N THR A 588 13.09 -7.01 -37.79
CA THR A 588 12.51 -6.34 -38.96
C THR A 588 11.30 -5.48 -38.56
N LEU A 589 11.24 -4.25 -39.07
CA LEU A 589 10.16 -3.31 -38.77
C LEU A 589 9.01 -3.41 -39.79
N PRO A 590 7.73 -3.28 -39.37
CA PRO A 590 7.27 -3.14 -37.98
C PRO A 590 7.30 -4.48 -37.22
N VAL A 591 7.66 -4.42 -35.94
CA VAL A 591 7.42 -5.55 -35.02
C VAL A 591 5.91 -5.65 -34.81
N ARG A 592 5.31 -6.72 -35.34
CA ARG A 592 3.89 -7.01 -35.17
C ARG A 592 3.67 -7.92 -33.98
N VAL A 593 2.75 -7.52 -33.12
CA VAL A 593 2.28 -8.30 -31.97
C VAL A 593 0.88 -8.79 -32.30
N ASP A 594 0.82 -10.05 -32.72
CA ASP A 594 -0.41 -10.81 -33.00
C ASP A 594 -0.82 -11.67 -31.79
N GLN A 595 -1.92 -12.43 -31.92
CA GLN A 595 -2.44 -13.26 -30.84
C GLN A 595 -1.47 -14.38 -30.42
N GLU A 596 -0.77 -14.99 -31.38
CA GLU A 596 0.11 -16.14 -31.13
C GLU A 596 1.39 -15.72 -30.40
N SER A 597 1.97 -14.58 -30.79
CA SER A 597 3.17 -14.02 -30.18
C SER A 597 2.98 -13.51 -28.75
N ILE A 598 1.75 -13.28 -28.28
CA ILE A 598 1.48 -12.85 -26.89
C ILE A 598 2.13 -13.80 -25.87
N ARG A 599 2.16 -15.11 -26.16
CA ARG A 599 2.79 -16.10 -25.29
C ARG A 599 4.29 -15.87 -25.12
N ASP A 600 4.99 -15.45 -26.16
CA ASP A 600 6.43 -15.17 -26.11
C ASP A 600 6.71 -13.88 -25.31
N TYR A 601 5.79 -12.92 -25.37
CA TYR A 601 5.89 -11.67 -24.62
C TYR A 601 5.54 -11.83 -23.14
N LEU A 602 4.42 -12.48 -22.82
CA LEU A 602 3.88 -12.50 -21.46
C LEU A 602 4.09 -13.82 -20.72
N GLY A 603 4.35 -14.92 -21.43
CA GLY A 603 4.39 -16.27 -20.90
C GLY A 603 3.05 -17.01 -21.06
N PRO A 604 2.84 -18.13 -20.36
CA PRO A 604 1.57 -18.87 -20.40
C PRO A 604 0.40 -18.01 -19.94
N ARG A 605 -0.81 -18.35 -20.39
CA ARG A 605 -2.06 -17.66 -20.01
C ARG A 605 -2.21 -17.69 -18.49
N GLY A 606 -2.50 -16.53 -17.90
CA GLY A 606 -2.75 -16.41 -16.46
C GLY A 606 -4.16 -16.85 -16.06
N PHE A 607 -5.11 -16.72 -16.98
CA PHE A 607 -6.51 -17.08 -16.76
C PHE A 607 -7.01 -18.00 -17.89
N GLU A 608 -7.49 -19.19 -17.52
CA GLU A 608 -8.22 -20.07 -18.43
C GLU A 608 -9.72 -19.77 -18.43
N LYS A 609 -10.38 -20.15 -19.52
CA LYS A 609 -11.83 -20.06 -19.62
C LYS A 609 -12.46 -21.15 -18.75
N GLU A 610 -13.09 -20.75 -17.65
CA GLU A 610 -13.81 -21.69 -16.77
C GLU A 610 -14.85 -22.46 -17.59
N ARG A 611 -14.86 -23.79 -17.47
CA ARG A 611 -15.89 -24.60 -18.13
C ARG A 611 -17.18 -24.46 -17.34
N ILE A 612 -18.30 -24.25 -18.03
CA ILE A 612 -19.63 -24.37 -17.40
C ILE A 612 -19.83 -25.86 -17.13
N GLU A 613 -19.76 -26.24 -15.86
CA GLU A 613 -20.06 -27.59 -15.41
C GLU A 613 -21.56 -27.87 -15.50
N SER A 614 -21.90 -29.10 -15.85
CA SER A 614 -23.29 -29.55 -15.96
C SER A 614 -23.40 -30.97 -15.45
N GLY A 615 -24.36 -31.22 -14.58
CA GLY A 615 -24.60 -32.53 -13.99
C GLY A 615 -25.83 -32.50 -13.07
N VAL A 616 -26.20 -33.66 -12.53
CA VAL A 616 -27.20 -33.74 -11.47
C VAL A 616 -26.62 -33.13 -10.21
N GLY A 617 -27.35 -32.21 -9.57
CA GLY A 617 -26.89 -31.51 -8.37
C GLY A 617 -25.89 -30.37 -8.64
N ILE A 618 -25.62 -30.01 -9.90
CA ILE A 618 -24.68 -28.93 -10.26
C ILE A 618 -25.46 -27.78 -10.92
N VAL A 619 -25.37 -26.58 -10.36
CA VAL A 619 -26.09 -25.39 -10.84
C VAL A 619 -25.19 -24.17 -10.84
N THR A 620 -25.18 -23.42 -11.94
CA THR A 620 -24.40 -22.17 -12.03
C THR A 620 -25.14 -21.00 -11.37
N GLY A 621 -24.55 -20.46 -10.31
CA GLY A 621 -24.95 -19.21 -9.69
C GLY A 621 -24.15 -18.01 -10.20
N LEU A 622 -24.70 -16.80 -10.03
CA LEU A 622 -23.97 -15.55 -10.25
C LEU A 622 -23.62 -14.89 -8.91
N ALA A 623 -22.37 -14.49 -8.78
CA ALA A 623 -21.86 -13.79 -7.61
C ALA A 623 -21.27 -12.44 -7.99
N TRP A 624 -21.23 -11.56 -6.99
CA TRP A 624 -20.53 -10.29 -7.05
C TRP A 624 -19.30 -10.38 -6.14
N THR A 625 -18.15 -9.99 -6.67
CA THR A 625 -16.88 -9.95 -5.94
C THR A 625 -16.27 -8.56 -6.06
N ALA A 626 -15.27 -8.25 -5.25
CA ALA A 626 -14.49 -7.02 -5.36
C ALA A 626 -13.81 -6.83 -6.74
N MET A 627 -13.57 -7.94 -7.46
CA MET A 627 -12.99 -7.94 -8.81
C MET A 627 -14.05 -7.87 -9.92
N GLY A 628 -15.33 -7.71 -9.56
CA GLY A 628 -16.49 -7.73 -10.45
C GLY A 628 -17.30 -9.02 -10.35
N GLY A 629 -18.16 -9.27 -11.35
CA GLY A 629 -19.03 -10.44 -11.34
C GLY A 629 -18.29 -11.74 -11.63
N ALA A 630 -18.76 -12.83 -11.03
CA ALA A 630 -18.25 -14.18 -11.21
C ALA A 630 -19.39 -15.20 -11.36
N THR A 631 -19.10 -16.31 -12.04
CA THR A 631 -19.96 -17.50 -12.06
C THR A 631 -19.47 -18.49 -11.02
N LEU A 632 -20.39 -19.08 -10.26
CA LEU A 632 -20.06 -20.06 -9.23
C LEU A 632 -20.86 -21.34 -9.48
N PRO A 633 -20.24 -22.48 -9.78
CA PRO A 633 -20.94 -23.75 -9.74
C PRO A 633 -21.27 -24.10 -8.29
N VAL A 634 -22.53 -24.36 -7.99
CA VAL A 634 -22.97 -24.93 -6.71
C VAL A 634 -23.19 -26.41 -6.94
N GLU A 635 -22.52 -27.23 -6.16
CA GLU A 635 -22.52 -28.68 -6.29
C GLU A 635 -23.17 -29.31 -5.06
N ALA A 636 -24.02 -30.30 -5.28
CA ALA A 636 -24.63 -31.07 -4.22
C ALA A 636 -24.54 -32.57 -4.55
N ILE A 637 -24.11 -33.37 -3.59
CA ILE A 637 -24.04 -34.83 -3.70
C ILE A 637 -24.69 -35.51 -2.49
N VAL A 638 -25.11 -36.76 -2.68
CA VAL A 638 -25.46 -37.65 -1.55
C VAL A 638 -24.20 -38.41 -1.13
N VAL A 639 -23.78 -38.25 0.11
CA VAL A 639 -22.59 -38.89 0.68
C VAL A 639 -22.89 -40.35 1.06
N ASN A 640 -24.00 -40.56 1.76
CA ASN A 640 -24.45 -41.87 2.19
C ASN A 640 -25.97 -41.86 2.45
N ARG A 641 -26.56 -43.05 2.49
CA ARG A 641 -27.95 -43.30 2.89
C ARG A 641 -28.02 -43.97 4.26
N GLY A 642 -29.12 -43.80 4.98
CA GLY A 642 -29.37 -44.37 6.31
C GLY A 642 -29.26 -43.37 7.47
N ASN A 643 -28.83 -42.13 7.23
CA ASN A 643 -28.77 -41.07 8.24
C ASN A 643 -28.91 -39.69 7.60
N ALA A 644 -29.83 -38.87 8.10
CA ALA A 644 -30.00 -37.50 7.66
C ALA A 644 -28.79 -36.64 8.06
N GLY A 645 -28.29 -35.84 7.12
CA GLY A 645 -27.18 -34.92 7.38
C GLY A 645 -27.09 -33.84 6.32
N PHE A 646 -26.58 -32.67 6.71
CA PHE A 646 -26.30 -31.58 5.78
C PHE A 646 -24.93 -30.98 6.09
N ARG A 647 -24.01 -31.14 5.15
CA ARG A 647 -22.64 -30.62 5.26
C ARG A 647 -22.43 -29.52 4.23
N LEU A 648 -21.77 -28.46 4.67
CA LEU A 648 -21.46 -27.28 3.86
C LEU A 648 -19.93 -27.12 3.77
N THR A 649 -19.39 -26.95 2.57
CA THR A 649 -17.96 -26.62 2.37
C THR A 649 -17.78 -25.54 1.32
N GLY A 650 -16.62 -24.87 1.34
CA GLY A 650 -16.30 -23.78 0.41
C GLY A 650 -15.99 -22.43 1.05
N GLN A 651 -15.60 -22.42 2.33
CA GLN A 651 -15.32 -21.19 3.10
C GLN A 651 -16.51 -20.21 3.10
N LEU A 652 -17.70 -20.74 3.40
CA LEU A 652 -18.94 -19.96 3.45
C LEU A 652 -19.00 -19.14 4.74
N GLY A 653 -19.31 -17.84 4.62
CA GLY A 653 -19.60 -16.99 5.77
C GLY A 653 -20.93 -17.34 6.44
N ASN A 654 -21.23 -16.69 7.57
CA ASN A 654 -22.40 -17.02 8.40
C ASN A 654 -23.72 -16.80 7.65
N VAL A 655 -23.81 -15.73 6.84
CA VAL A 655 -25.03 -15.40 6.10
C VAL A 655 -25.28 -16.42 4.99
N MET A 656 -24.21 -16.89 4.34
CA MET A 656 -24.30 -17.89 3.29
C MET A 656 -24.67 -19.28 3.85
N GLN A 657 -24.15 -19.65 5.03
CA GLN A 657 -24.55 -20.88 5.72
C GLN A 657 -26.05 -20.86 6.09
N GLU A 658 -26.53 -19.72 6.60
CA GLU A 658 -27.96 -19.53 6.88
C GLU A 658 -28.81 -19.66 5.61
N SER A 659 -28.38 -19.02 4.51
CA SER A 659 -29.05 -19.13 3.22
C SER A 659 -29.15 -20.58 2.71
N ALA A 660 -28.11 -21.40 2.93
CA ALA A 660 -28.13 -22.82 2.59
C ALA A 660 -29.15 -23.62 3.43
N ASN A 661 -29.24 -23.32 4.73
CA ASN A 661 -30.22 -23.94 5.63
C ASN A 661 -31.66 -23.54 5.28
N ILE A 662 -31.89 -22.28 4.92
CA ILE A 662 -33.19 -21.80 4.42
C ILE A 662 -33.56 -22.52 3.13
N ALA A 663 -32.62 -22.66 2.18
CA ALA A 663 -32.84 -23.39 0.94
C ALA A 663 -33.23 -24.85 1.20
N LEU A 664 -32.51 -25.55 2.07
CA LEU A 664 -32.84 -26.93 2.44
C LEU A 664 -34.24 -27.04 3.09
N SER A 665 -34.53 -26.15 4.04
CA SER A 665 -35.81 -26.11 4.75
C SER A 665 -36.97 -25.87 3.79
N ARG A 666 -36.80 -24.94 2.84
CA ARG A 666 -37.81 -24.64 1.83
C ARG A 666 -38.04 -25.79 0.87
N VAL A 667 -36.97 -26.38 0.34
CA VAL A 667 -37.07 -27.54 -0.58
C VAL A 667 -37.74 -28.72 0.12
N ARG A 668 -37.44 -28.96 1.40
CA ARG A 668 -38.06 -30.03 2.18
C ARG A 668 -39.55 -29.78 2.44
N ALA A 669 -39.93 -28.53 2.74
CA ALA A 669 -41.33 -28.16 2.95
C ALA A 669 -42.18 -28.36 1.68
N ASP A 670 -41.60 -28.11 0.50
CA ASP A 670 -42.28 -28.20 -0.80
C ASP A 670 -41.98 -29.50 -1.57
N ALA A 671 -41.34 -30.49 -0.94
CA ALA A 671 -40.79 -31.66 -1.63
C ALA A 671 -41.82 -32.38 -2.54
N ALA A 672 -43.04 -32.59 -2.03
CA ALA A 672 -44.14 -33.19 -2.80
C ALA A 672 -44.48 -32.38 -4.08
N SER A 673 -44.49 -31.05 -4.01
CA SER A 673 -44.79 -30.18 -5.16
C SER A 673 -43.72 -30.22 -6.26
N PHE A 674 -42.48 -30.57 -5.89
CA PHE A 674 -41.36 -30.76 -6.81
C PHE A 674 -41.19 -32.21 -7.29
N GLY A 675 -42.07 -33.13 -6.87
CA GLY A 675 -41.98 -34.55 -7.21
C GLY A 675 -40.88 -35.31 -6.46
N ILE A 676 -40.50 -34.82 -5.27
CA ILE A 676 -39.53 -35.44 -4.37
C ILE A 676 -40.28 -36.21 -3.29
N ASN A 677 -39.86 -37.44 -2.98
CA ASN A 677 -40.40 -38.17 -1.83
C ASN A 677 -39.97 -37.49 -0.52
N ASN A 678 -40.92 -37.13 0.34
CA ASN A 678 -40.65 -36.48 1.63
C ASN A 678 -39.69 -37.29 2.52
N GLU A 679 -39.69 -38.63 2.41
CA GLU A 679 -38.80 -39.50 3.18
C GLU A 679 -37.35 -39.46 2.69
N TRP A 680 -37.10 -38.99 1.47
CA TRP A 680 -35.77 -38.95 0.87
C TRP A 680 -34.78 -38.12 1.71
N PHE A 681 -35.22 -36.97 2.24
CA PHE A 681 -34.40 -36.12 3.11
C PHE A 681 -34.14 -36.71 4.49
N ASN A 682 -34.95 -37.67 4.94
CA ASN A 682 -34.75 -38.35 6.23
C ASN A 682 -33.66 -39.44 6.13
N ASP A 683 -33.42 -39.96 4.93
CA ASP A 683 -32.47 -41.03 4.66
C ASP A 683 -31.14 -40.52 4.05
N ALA A 684 -31.15 -39.35 3.42
CA ALA A 684 -30.00 -38.81 2.69
C ALA A 684 -29.10 -37.90 3.55
N SER A 685 -27.81 -38.21 3.55
CA SER A 685 -26.75 -37.31 4.01
C SER A 685 -26.22 -36.52 2.81
N ILE A 686 -26.48 -35.22 2.79
CA ILE A 686 -26.19 -34.33 1.66
C ILE A 686 -24.96 -33.49 1.97
N HIS A 687 -24.07 -33.37 0.99
CA HIS A 687 -22.96 -32.43 1.03
C HIS A 687 -23.13 -31.41 -0.09
N LEU A 688 -23.30 -30.15 0.28
CA LEU A 688 -23.33 -29.02 -0.62
C LEU A 688 -21.99 -28.27 -0.58
N HIS A 689 -21.38 -28.15 -1.75
CA HIS A 689 -20.11 -27.47 -1.95
C HIS A 689 -20.32 -26.22 -2.81
N VAL A 690 -19.74 -25.11 -2.36
CA VAL A 690 -19.66 -23.86 -3.14
C VAL A 690 -18.17 -23.54 -3.31
N PRO A 691 -17.52 -23.94 -4.43
CA PRO A 691 -16.07 -23.92 -4.59
C PRO A 691 -15.46 -22.57 -4.23
N ALA A 692 -14.52 -22.53 -3.31
CA ALA A 692 -13.91 -21.28 -2.86
C ALA A 692 -13.25 -20.58 -4.06
N GLY A 693 -13.75 -19.39 -4.40
CA GLY A 693 -12.94 -18.43 -5.15
C GLY A 693 -11.96 -17.78 -4.17
N ALA A 694 -10.95 -17.07 -4.68
CA ALA A 694 -9.95 -16.36 -3.87
C ALA A 694 -10.50 -15.23 -2.96
N THR A 695 -11.82 -15.13 -2.78
CA THR A 695 -12.51 -14.09 -2.01
C THR A 695 -13.56 -14.72 -1.10
N PRO A 696 -13.64 -14.32 0.20
CA PRO A 696 -14.68 -14.76 1.13
C PRO A 696 -16.08 -14.56 0.55
N LYS A 697 -16.95 -15.56 0.71
CA LYS A 697 -18.31 -15.57 0.16
C LYS A 697 -19.32 -15.45 1.29
N ASP A 698 -19.70 -14.22 1.57
CA ASP A 698 -20.73 -13.94 2.57
C ASP A 698 -21.81 -13.06 1.94
N GLY A 699 -23.00 -13.63 1.77
CA GLY A 699 -24.14 -12.95 1.16
C GLY A 699 -25.27 -13.92 0.76
N PRO A 700 -26.55 -13.54 0.87
CA PRO A 700 -27.68 -14.46 0.71
C PRO A 700 -28.07 -14.74 -0.75
N SER A 701 -27.37 -14.12 -1.72
CA SER A 701 -27.78 -14.07 -3.14
C SER A 701 -27.70 -15.39 -3.92
N ALA A 702 -27.27 -16.48 -3.29
CA ALA A 702 -27.19 -17.82 -3.88
C ALA A 702 -28.31 -18.76 -3.39
N GLY A 703 -29.27 -18.28 -2.59
CA GLY A 703 -30.34 -19.12 -2.02
C GLY A 703 -31.13 -19.91 -3.07
N VAL A 704 -31.53 -19.25 -4.17
CA VAL A 704 -32.23 -19.93 -5.28
C VAL A 704 -31.36 -20.94 -6.01
N THR A 705 -30.06 -20.68 -6.14
CA THR A 705 -29.09 -21.57 -6.76
C THR A 705 -28.91 -22.84 -5.94
N MET A 706 -28.74 -22.70 -4.62
CA MET A 706 -28.61 -23.81 -3.68
C MET A 706 -29.88 -24.66 -3.64
N ALA A 707 -31.06 -24.02 -3.56
CA ALA A 707 -32.34 -24.73 -3.62
C ALA A 707 -32.50 -25.54 -4.91
N THR A 708 -32.13 -24.95 -6.06
CA THR A 708 -32.21 -25.63 -7.36
C THR A 708 -31.23 -26.80 -7.45
N ALA A 709 -30.03 -26.69 -6.88
CA ALA A 709 -29.07 -27.79 -6.81
C ALA A 709 -29.60 -28.96 -5.97
N LEU A 710 -30.23 -28.67 -4.82
CA LEU A 710 -30.87 -29.68 -3.98
C LEU A 710 -32.05 -30.36 -4.69
N ILE A 711 -32.89 -29.59 -5.40
CA ILE A 711 -34.01 -30.15 -6.19
C ILE A 711 -33.46 -31.03 -7.33
N SER A 712 -32.42 -30.58 -8.02
CA SER A 712 -31.75 -31.36 -9.07
C SER A 712 -31.24 -32.70 -8.53
N LEU A 713 -30.55 -32.67 -7.39
CA LEU A 713 -30.03 -33.85 -6.71
C LEU A 713 -31.15 -34.84 -6.30
N ALA A 714 -32.21 -34.33 -5.67
CA ALA A 714 -33.30 -35.15 -5.15
C ALA A 714 -34.18 -35.76 -6.25
N THR A 715 -34.36 -35.03 -7.36
CA THR A 715 -35.17 -35.50 -8.50
C THR A 715 -34.37 -36.30 -9.53
N GLY A 716 -33.04 -36.28 -9.46
CA GLY A 716 -32.15 -36.88 -10.47
C GLY A 716 -32.19 -36.16 -11.82
N LYS A 717 -32.77 -34.96 -11.91
CA LYS A 717 -32.93 -34.20 -13.15
C LYS A 717 -31.81 -33.18 -13.30
N THR A 718 -31.25 -33.07 -14.49
CA THR A 718 -30.25 -32.05 -14.81
C THR A 718 -30.89 -30.69 -15.09
N VAL A 719 -30.22 -29.61 -14.67
CA VAL A 719 -30.63 -28.24 -14.99
C VAL A 719 -30.28 -27.92 -16.45
N ARG A 720 -31.03 -27.00 -17.08
CA ARG A 720 -30.75 -26.53 -18.45
C ARG A 720 -29.31 -26.03 -18.56
N THR A 721 -28.62 -26.43 -19.63
CA THR A 721 -27.27 -25.97 -19.95
C THR A 721 -27.25 -24.49 -20.29
N LYS A 722 -26.17 -23.77 -19.96
CA LYS A 722 -26.01 -22.33 -20.22
C LYS A 722 -27.08 -21.46 -19.55
N LEU A 723 -27.53 -21.89 -18.37
CA LEU A 723 -28.41 -21.18 -17.45
C LEU A 723 -27.60 -20.72 -16.24
N ALA A 724 -27.80 -19.48 -15.79
CA ALA A 724 -27.38 -19.05 -14.46
C ALA A 724 -28.50 -18.35 -13.69
N MET A 725 -28.36 -18.28 -12.38
CA MET A 725 -29.34 -17.64 -11.51
C MET A 725 -28.71 -16.93 -10.31
N THR A 726 -29.45 -15.97 -9.75
CA THR A 726 -29.12 -15.29 -8.49
C THR A 726 -30.42 -14.81 -7.86
N GLY A 727 -30.46 -14.76 -6.54
CA GLY A 727 -31.65 -14.39 -5.79
C GLY A 727 -31.55 -14.86 -4.35
N GLU A 728 -31.98 -14.00 -3.44
CA GLU A 728 -32.14 -14.37 -2.04
C GLU A 728 -33.45 -15.15 -1.89
N LEU A 729 -33.40 -16.27 -1.16
CA LEU A 729 -34.56 -17.14 -0.94
C LEU A 729 -35.00 -17.04 0.51
N THR A 730 -36.29 -16.85 0.73
CA THR A 730 -36.90 -16.83 2.06
C THR A 730 -37.55 -18.17 2.42
N LEU A 731 -37.85 -18.40 3.70
CA LEU A 731 -38.61 -19.57 4.16
C LEU A 731 -40.03 -19.65 3.55
N SER A 732 -40.63 -18.51 3.21
CA SER A 732 -41.93 -18.44 2.53
C SER A 732 -41.85 -18.78 1.03
N GLY A 733 -40.64 -19.00 0.50
CA GLY A 733 -40.42 -19.36 -0.91
C GLY A 733 -40.39 -18.17 -1.86
N GLN A 734 -40.33 -16.94 -1.33
CA GLN A 734 -40.19 -15.71 -2.12
C GLN A 734 -38.73 -15.50 -2.54
N VAL A 735 -38.54 -14.86 -3.69
CA VAL A 735 -37.23 -14.54 -4.25
C VAL A 735 -37.00 -13.03 -4.18
N TYR A 736 -36.09 -12.61 -3.32
CA TYR A 736 -35.82 -11.20 -3.00
C TYR A 736 -34.72 -10.61 -3.89
N PRO A 737 -34.75 -9.29 -4.14
CA PRO A 737 -33.79 -8.62 -5.01
C PRO A 737 -32.37 -8.67 -4.45
N VAL A 738 -31.40 -8.67 -5.36
CA VAL A 738 -29.96 -8.73 -5.03
C VAL A 738 -29.19 -7.64 -5.75
N GLY A 739 -28.05 -7.22 -5.18
CA GLY A 739 -27.17 -6.22 -5.79
C GLY A 739 -26.26 -6.77 -6.90
N GLY A 740 -25.61 -5.83 -7.60
CA GLY A 740 -24.55 -6.11 -8.58
C GLY A 740 -25.05 -6.76 -9.89
N ILE A 741 -26.27 -6.45 -10.33
CA ILE A 741 -26.91 -7.09 -11.49
C ILE A 741 -26.10 -6.90 -12.77
N ARG A 742 -25.59 -5.69 -13.01
CA ARG A 742 -24.73 -5.40 -14.17
C ARG A 742 -23.51 -6.32 -14.22
N GLU A 743 -22.76 -6.39 -13.13
CA GLU A 743 -21.55 -7.21 -13.03
C GLU A 743 -21.86 -8.70 -13.17
N LYS A 744 -22.98 -9.17 -12.58
CA LYS A 744 -23.44 -10.55 -12.67
C LYS A 744 -23.83 -10.93 -14.10
N LEU A 745 -24.57 -10.08 -14.82
CA LEU A 745 -24.93 -10.33 -16.23
C LEU A 745 -23.70 -10.34 -17.14
N LEU A 746 -22.72 -9.48 -16.88
CA LEU A 746 -21.43 -9.51 -17.60
C LEU A 746 -20.65 -10.80 -17.36
N ALA A 747 -20.66 -11.32 -16.13
CA ALA A 747 -20.06 -12.62 -15.83
C ALA A 747 -20.75 -13.74 -16.61
N ALA A 748 -22.09 -13.75 -16.65
CA ALA A 748 -22.86 -14.71 -17.42
C ALA A 748 -22.50 -14.65 -18.91
N LYS A 749 -22.48 -13.45 -19.50
CA LYS A 749 -22.17 -13.25 -20.91
C LYS A 749 -20.75 -13.72 -21.28
N ARG A 750 -19.75 -13.42 -20.45
CA ARG A 750 -18.35 -13.85 -20.65
C ARG A 750 -18.21 -15.37 -20.68
N GLN A 751 -18.96 -16.09 -19.84
CA GLN A 751 -18.99 -17.55 -19.83
C GLN A 751 -19.83 -18.15 -20.97
N GLY A 752 -20.48 -17.32 -21.78
CA GLY A 752 -21.36 -17.78 -22.87
C GLY A 752 -22.68 -18.37 -22.38
N ILE A 753 -23.12 -17.98 -21.18
CA ILE A 753 -24.45 -18.25 -20.64
C ILE A 753 -25.46 -17.48 -21.48
N ARG A 754 -26.58 -18.12 -21.82
CA ARG A 754 -27.62 -17.53 -22.66
C ARG A 754 -28.86 -17.15 -21.88
N THR A 755 -29.18 -17.89 -20.82
CA THR A 755 -30.39 -17.67 -20.04
C THR A 755 -30.00 -17.32 -18.61
N VAL A 756 -30.61 -16.26 -18.05
CA VAL A 756 -30.37 -15.82 -16.67
C VAL A 756 -31.70 -15.68 -15.95
N ILE A 757 -31.80 -16.24 -14.74
CA ILE A 757 -32.95 -16.06 -13.85
C ILE A 757 -32.58 -15.02 -12.79
N LEU A 758 -33.38 -13.96 -12.70
CA LEU A 758 -33.23 -12.86 -11.73
C LEU A 758 -34.50 -12.71 -10.88
N PRO A 759 -34.41 -12.12 -9.69
CA PRO A 759 -35.58 -11.69 -8.93
C PRO A 759 -36.41 -10.69 -9.73
N ALA A 760 -37.74 -10.74 -9.60
CA ALA A 760 -38.64 -9.85 -10.35
C ALA A 760 -38.42 -8.37 -10.02
N ASP A 761 -38.07 -8.06 -8.78
CA ASP A 761 -37.84 -6.68 -8.33
C ASP A 761 -36.53 -6.07 -8.89
N ASN A 762 -35.63 -6.90 -9.43
CA ASN A 762 -34.43 -6.43 -10.12
C ASN A 762 -34.69 -6.02 -11.59
N ALA A 763 -35.94 -6.05 -12.07
CA ALA A 763 -36.26 -5.64 -13.45
C ALA A 763 -35.85 -4.18 -13.74
N ARG A 764 -36.09 -3.27 -12.77
CA ARG A 764 -35.67 -1.86 -12.84
C ARG A 764 -34.16 -1.72 -13.02
N ASP A 765 -33.37 -2.51 -12.29
CA ASP A 765 -31.90 -2.46 -12.35
C ASP A 765 -31.40 -2.96 -13.70
N VAL A 766 -32.17 -3.80 -14.40
CA VAL A 766 -31.84 -4.27 -15.75
C VAL A 766 -32.13 -3.22 -16.82
N GLU A 767 -33.13 -2.35 -16.62
CA GLU A 767 -33.47 -1.29 -17.58
C GLU A 767 -32.34 -0.25 -17.69
N GLU A 768 -31.69 0.07 -16.57
CA GLU A 768 -30.53 0.98 -16.49
C GLU A 768 -29.25 0.39 -17.11
N ILE A 769 -29.23 -0.91 -17.42
CA ILE A 769 -28.04 -1.55 -17.98
C ILE A 769 -27.96 -1.30 -19.50
N PRO A 770 -26.79 -0.93 -20.04
CA PRO A 770 -26.61 -0.71 -21.47
C PRO A 770 -27.07 -1.90 -22.34
N GLU A 771 -27.68 -1.60 -23.49
CA GLU A 771 -28.29 -2.61 -24.37
C GLU A 771 -27.30 -3.70 -24.77
N PHE A 772 -26.05 -3.35 -25.07
CA PHE A 772 -25.05 -4.32 -25.49
C PHE A 772 -24.66 -5.31 -24.38
N VAL A 773 -24.92 -5.03 -23.09
CA VAL A 773 -24.73 -6.00 -22.00
C VAL A 773 -25.90 -6.98 -21.97
N ARG A 774 -27.13 -6.50 -22.16
CA ARG A 774 -28.36 -7.29 -22.23
C ARG A 774 -28.48 -8.12 -23.51
N ALA A 775 -27.90 -7.63 -24.61
CA ALA A 775 -28.00 -8.23 -25.92
C ALA A 775 -27.46 -9.68 -25.92
N GLY A 776 -28.30 -10.61 -26.38
CA GLY A 776 -27.99 -12.05 -26.44
C GLY A 776 -28.22 -12.83 -25.14
N LEU A 777 -28.73 -12.18 -24.09
CA LEU A 777 -29.19 -12.83 -22.86
C LEU A 777 -30.73 -12.88 -22.83
N GLU A 778 -31.27 -14.06 -22.54
CA GLU A 778 -32.67 -14.26 -22.20
C GLU A 778 -32.83 -14.14 -20.69
N ILE A 779 -33.47 -13.07 -20.23
CA ILE A 779 -33.66 -12.78 -18.80
C ILE A 779 -35.06 -13.22 -18.38
N HIS A 780 -35.15 -14.07 -17.37
CA HIS A 780 -36.39 -14.49 -16.74
C HIS A 780 -36.49 -13.93 -15.33
N TYR A 781 -37.63 -13.34 -15.02
CA TYR A 781 -37.92 -12.76 -13.71
C TYR A 781 -38.73 -13.74 -12.86
N ALA A 782 -38.25 -14.03 -11.65
CA ALA A 782 -38.89 -14.96 -10.71
C ALA A 782 -39.32 -14.22 -9.43
N ARG A 783 -40.55 -14.50 -8.96
CA ARG A 783 -41.04 -14.02 -7.65
C ARG A 783 -40.94 -15.10 -6.59
N THR A 784 -41.05 -16.36 -7.01
CA THR A 784 -41.06 -17.52 -6.12
C THR A 784 -40.08 -18.59 -6.57
N LEU A 785 -39.71 -19.48 -5.66
CA LEU A 785 -38.89 -20.65 -5.99
C LEU A 785 -39.54 -21.52 -7.08
N ALA A 786 -40.87 -21.61 -7.11
CA ALA A 786 -41.60 -22.34 -8.14
C ALA A 786 -41.37 -21.75 -9.56
N ASP A 787 -41.30 -20.42 -9.68
CA ASP A 787 -40.99 -19.75 -10.95
C ASP A 787 -39.58 -20.12 -11.43
N VAL A 788 -38.61 -20.17 -10.50
CA VAL A 788 -37.23 -20.57 -10.78
C VAL A 788 -37.21 -22.01 -11.30
N VAL A 789 -37.83 -22.95 -10.59
CA VAL A 789 -37.86 -24.37 -10.94
C VAL A 789 -38.52 -24.60 -12.31
N ALA A 790 -39.63 -23.91 -12.58
CA ALA A 790 -40.35 -24.01 -13.86
C ALA A 790 -39.48 -23.60 -15.07
N ARG A 791 -38.52 -22.69 -14.86
CA ARG A 791 -37.59 -22.24 -15.89
C ARG A 791 -36.28 -23.04 -15.90
N ALA A 792 -35.83 -23.52 -14.75
CA ALA A 792 -34.54 -24.19 -14.58
C ALA A 792 -34.50 -25.60 -15.17
N PHE A 793 -35.59 -26.35 -15.08
CA PHE A 793 -35.66 -27.73 -15.59
C PHE A 793 -36.29 -27.77 -16.99
N LYS A 794 -35.89 -28.75 -17.80
CA LYS A 794 -36.62 -29.06 -19.05
C LYS A 794 -37.94 -29.72 -18.67
N ARG A 795 -39.01 -29.40 -19.42
CA ARG A 795 -40.29 -30.13 -19.31
C ARG A 795 -40.09 -31.57 -19.74
#